data_AF-M6YAY3-F1
#
_entry.id   AF-M6YAY3-F1
#
_cell.length_a   1.000
_cell.length_b   1.000
_cell.length_c   1.000
_cell.angle_alpha   90.00
_cell.angle_beta   90.00
_cell.angle_gamma   90.00
#
_symmetry.space_group_name_H-M   'P 1'
#
loop_
_entity.id
_entity.type
_entity.pdbx_description
1 polymer ?
#
loop_
_entity_poly.entity_id
_entity_poly.type
_entity_poly.pdbx_seq_one_letter_code
_entity_poly.pdbx_strand_id
1 'polypeptide(L)'
;MYFHRFLIILVFISAAFSLSSDGLPNFSIQEKEARTQFTRGFSYFNNSQYSSARENFLKALSIKNDFTLARLLLSNSYYLSGDWPESMSELEQIEGTTGLNQIQKARLDALRINLAGGSQDLTVRYYSAILGDELRRFRFRNPSDVAVDDDGFLYVLSFDTANIVKFDPNGNPIDNFKGSLGRNLTGPLFFSLRANSIFVADFKSDKIYEFNTRGEYINRFGSSGKTNGTFHGPTGIFYTKNGYLYVSDSGNNRIQKLKPDGTFLQEIGVGILRNPSGLKVNSKGEIYVADRGNSRIAVFDSEGNFLREITNPNILASPRNLTIRKNEIYISDEKSGLVIYNTIDNTWRLLDSFRDSKNVVRKLNQPFSSTFDYTGTQFIADFNRHRVEIFSPSNQLSSNMDVVLEKILNHDYPDISIFLRVRDRSGRDIKTIPRNSFKVYEYGNLSPLIGLADMRQFNNRISLSLVYENTPEIKAAYPVFEKSLKPLLTSLRQYDGIEVLRSGTELIKASDFNYSMHEIFRILRTSHSDSNSKTGKAIYRGISDLLGRLGPRIVLVLVSGNSYSDSFTQISSEKIIRYSKAHSIPIYFLSLSDSGPAVETYKMIANSTGGKFILIPGEGSEKNLYNSFLSHKDRRYIVSFKSRIDADKKDFYIPLVIEANFRNTSGKTEAGFFTK
;
A
#
# COMPACT_ATOMS: atom_id res chain seq x y z
N MET A 1 65.76 20.47 -7.48
CA MET A 1 65.24 19.87 -8.73
C MET A 1 63.74 20.08 -8.73
N TYR A 2 63.26 20.88 -9.68
CA TYR A 2 61.88 21.39 -9.77
C TYR A 2 60.85 20.27 -9.98
N PHE A 3 59.73 20.31 -9.24
CA PHE A 3 58.49 19.66 -9.68
C PHE A 3 57.33 20.67 -9.50
N HIS A 4 56.78 21.07 -10.64
CA HIS A 4 55.69 22.02 -10.78
C HIS A 4 54.38 21.49 -10.16
N ARG A 5 53.73 22.33 -9.35
CA ARG A 5 52.31 22.20 -9.00
C ARG A 5 51.48 22.70 -10.18
N PHE A 6 50.78 21.80 -10.86
CA PHE A 6 49.66 22.20 -11.73
C PHE A 6 48.42 22.46 -10.86
N LEU A 7 48.13 23.74 -10.65
CA LEU A 7 46.86 24.21 -10.11
C LEU A 7 45.86 24.22 -11.29
N ILE A 8 45.01 23.20 -11.38
CA ILE A 8 43.88 23.21 -12.33
C ILE A 8 42.82 24.14 -11.73
N ILE A 9 42.81 25.39 -12.21
CA ILE A 9 41.71 26.32 -12.00
C ILE A 9 40.56 25.84 -12.89
N LEU A 10 39.62 25.11 -12.30
CA LEU A 10 38.30 24.85 -12.90
C LEU A 10 37.52 26.17 -12.90
N VAL A 11 37.63 26.91 -13.99
CA VAL A 11 36.76 28.04 -14.29
C VAL A 11 35.35 27.48 -14.48
N PHE A 12 34.50 27.64 -13.46
CA PHE A 12 33.06 27.50 -13.61
C PHE A 12 32.59 28.63 -14.54
N ILE A 13 32.53 28.34 -15.84
CA ILE A 13 31.73 29.15 -16.76
C ILE A 13 30.28 28.87 -16.37
N SER A 14 29.69 29.80 -15.61
CA SER A 14 28.25 29.90 -15.46
C SER A 14 27.66 30.23 -16.83
N ALA A 15 27.35 29.18 -17.61
CA ALA A 15 26.49 29.34 -18.77
C ALA A 15 25.11 29.74 -18.23
N ALA A 16 24.84 31.03 -18.24
CA ALA A 16 23.49 31.56 -18.11
C ALA A 16 22.67 31.00 -19.28
N PHE A 17 21.92 29.93 -19.03
CA PHE A 17 20.92 29.45 -19.96
C PHE A 17 19.87 30.56 -20.11
N SER A 18 19.89 31.26 -21.24
CA SER A 18 18.76 32.08 -21.66
C SER A 18 17.57 31.15 -21.95
N LEU A 19 16.69 30.93 -20.98
CA LEU A 19 15.40 30.27 -21.19
C LEU A 19 14.50 31.21 -22.02
N SER A 20 14.61 31.13 -23.35
CA SER A 20 13.89 31.98 -24.30
C SER A 20 12.68 31.32 -24.96
N SER A 21 12.31 30.08 -24.62
CA SER A 21 11.03 29.50 -25.04
C SER A 21 10.26 28.92 -23.85
N ASP A 22 8.94 29.17 -23.86
CA ASP A 22 7.97 28.88 -22.81
C ASP A 22 7.60 27.39 -22.67
N GLY A 23 8.46 26.47 -23.12
CA GLY A 23 8.18 25.02 -23.17
C GLY A 23 6.97 24.60 -24.04
N LEU A 24 6.15 25.55 -24.49
CA LEU A 24 4.99 25.40 -25.36
C LEU A 24 5.39 25.64 -26.83
N PRO A 25 4.64 25.09 -27.80
CA PRO A 25 4.85 25.40 -29.21
C PRO A 25 4.59 26.90 -29.47
N ASN A 26 5.18 27.40 -30.56
CA ASN A 26 4.84 28.74 -31.05
C ASN A 26 3.40 28.74 -31.56
N PHE A 27 2.58 29.66 -31.06
CA PHE A 27 1.21 29.88 -31.53
C PHE A 27 1.20 31.06 -32.49
N SER A 28 0.72 30.85 -33.71
CA SER A 28 0.39 31.96 -34.62
C SER A 28 -0.71 32.84 -34.03
N ILE A 29 -0.93 34.01 -34.66
CA ILE A 29 -2.01 34.93 -34.25
C ILE A 29 -3.38 34.22 -34.26
N GLN A 30 -3.60 33.31 -35.21
CA GLN A 30 -4.85 32.54 -35.36
C GLN A 30 -4.97 31.41 -34.33
N GLU A 31 -3.85 30.91 -33.80
CA GLU A 31 -3.81 29.83 -32.80
C GLU A 31 -3.78 30.34 -31.34
N LYS A 32 -3.83 31.66 -31.10
CA LYS A 32 -3.87 32.22 -29.73
C LYS A 32 -5.02 31.68 -28.89
N GLU A 33 -6.15 31.39 -29.52
CA GLU A 33 -7.29 30.77 -28.84
C GLU A 33 -6.96 29.35 -28.36
N ALA A 34 -6.15 28.59 -29.10
CA ALA A 34 -5.69 27.26 -28.68
C ALA A 34 -4.90 27.32 -27.37
N ARG A 35 -4.00 28.31 -27.22
CA ARG A 35 -3.26 28.55 -25.96
C ARG A 35 -4.21 28.91 -24.81
N THR A 36 -5.23 29.73 -25.07
CA THR A 36 -6.23 30.12 -24.06
C THR A 36 -7.03 28.92 -23.58
N GLN A 37 -7.57 28.12 -24.51
CA GLN A 37 -8.29 26.89 -24.20
C GLN A 37 -7.39 25.89 -23.46
N PHE A 38 -6.15 25.70 -23.91
CA PHE A 38 -5.18 24.85 -23.23
C PHE A 38 -4.93 25.29 -21.78
N THR A 39 -4.72 26.59 -21.55
CA THR A 39 -4.46 27.13 -20.20
C THR A 39 -5.67 26.95 -19.28
N ARG A 40 -6.90 27.14 -19.80
CA ARG A 40 -8.14 26.86 -19.06
C ARG A 40 -8.28 25.37 -18.74
N GLY A 41 -8.04 24.50 -19.73
CA GLY A 41 -8.06 23.05 -19.56
C GLY A 41 -7.04 22.60 -18.51
N PHE A 42 -5.85 23.19 -18.52
CA PHE A 42 -4.80 22.96 -17.54
C PHE A 42 -5.22 23.34 -16.11
N SER A 43 -5.86 24.50 -15.95
CA SER A 43 -6.42 24.94 -14.67
C SER A 43 -7.49 23.98 -14.15
N TYR A 44 -8.40 23.53 -15.02
CA TYR A 44 -9.40 22.52 -14.67
C TYR A 44 -8.78 21.18 -14.28
N PHE A 45 -7.77 20.72 -15.03
CA PHE A 45 -7.03 19.50 -14.73
C PHE A 45 -6.41 19.56 -13.32
N ASN A 46 -5.72 20.65 -13.00
CA ASN A 46 -5.13 20.85 -11.68
C ASN A 46 -6.18 20.97 -10.57
N ASN A 47 -7.40 21.39 -10.86
CA ASN A 47 -8.51 21.38 -9.90
C ASN A 47 -9.27 20.04 -9.87
N SER A 48 -8.73 18.99 -10.49
CA SER A 48 -9.34 17.66 -10.61
C SER A 48 -10.70 17.66 -11.32
N GLN A 49 -10.98 18.68 -12.14
CA GLN A 49 -12.18 18.82 -12.95
C GLN A 49 -11.93 18.24 -14.35
N TYR A 50 -11.66 16.93 -14.41
CA TYR A 50 -11.16 16.28 -15.62
C TYR A 50 -12.13 16.38 -16.81
N SER A 51 -13.45 16.36 -16.59
CA SER A 51 -14.41 16.54 -17.69
C SER A 51 -14.29 17.91 -18.36
N SER A 52 -14.22 18.98 -17.57
CA SER A 52 -14.02 20.34 -18.08
C SER A 52 -12.64 20.51 -18.71
N ALA A 53 -11.61 19.86 -18.15
CA ALA A 53 -10.28 19.84 -18.73
C ALA A 53 -10.28 19.25 -20.15
N ARG A 54 -10.90 18.07 -20.33
CA ARG A 54 -11.02 17.40 -21.64
C ARG A 54 -11.68 18.28 -22.69
N GLU A 55 -12.80 18.91 -22.34
CA GLU A 55 -13.52 19.78 -23.28
C GLU A 55 -12.62 20.91 -23.79
N ASN A 56 -11.84 21.52 -22.90
CA ASN A 56 -10.93 22.60 -23.26
C ASN A 56 -9.71 22.10 -24.05
N PHE A 57 -9.17 20.92 -23.73
CA PHE A 57 -8.08 20.32 -24.51
C PHE A 57 -8.54 19.91 -25.91
N LEU A 58 -9.75 19.37 -26.07
CA LEU A 58 -10.34 19.09 -27.38
C LEU A 58 -10.51 20.36 -28.22
N LYS A 59 -10.98 21.47 -27.61
CA LYS A 59 -11.05 22.78 -28.27
C LYS A 59 -9.67 23.32 -28.68
N ALA A 60 -8.65 23.12 -27.85
CA ALA A 60 -7.28 23.49 -28.20
C ALA A 60 -6.78 22.66 -29.41
N LEU A 61 -7.03 21.34 -29.40
CA LEU A 61 -6.61 20.43 -30.47
C LEU A 61 -7.39 20.61 -31.77
N SER A 62 -8.64 21.07 -31.73
CA SER A 62 -9.41 21.39 -32.94
C SER A 62 -8.85 22.61 -33.68
N ILE A 63 -8.11 23.49 -32.98
CA ILE A 63 -7.42 24.64 -33.56
C ILE A 63 -5.98 24.27 -33.92
N LYS A 64 -5.30 23.55 -33.03
CA LYS A 64 -3.90 23.15 -33.18
C LYS A 64 -3.73 21.64 -32.95
N ASN A 65 -3.93 20.85 -33.99
CA ASN A 65 -3.98 19.37 -33.91
C ASN A 65 -2.62 18.71 -33.56
N ASP A 66 -1.51 19.38 -33.89
CA ASP A 66 -0.13 18.96 -33.61
C ASP A 66 0.35 19.32 -32.19
N PHE A 67 -0.54 19.83 -31.32
CA PHE A 67 -0.19 20.22 -29.96
C PHE A 67 -0.05 18.99 -29.04
N THR A 68 1.08 18.29 -29.11
CA THR A 68 1.34 17.02 -28.39
C THR A 68 1.09 17.10 -26.88
N LEU A 69 1.45 18.20 -26.22
CA LEU A 69 1.22 18.38 -24.79
C LEU A 69 -0.28 18.45 -24.43
N ALA A 70 -1.09 19.13 -25.25
CA ALA A 70 -2.55 19.14 -25.06
C ALA A 70 -3.15 17.74 -25.23
N ARG A 71 -2.64 16.96 -26.18
CA ARG A 71 -3.05 15.56 -26.40
C ARG A 71 -2.66 14.65 -25.25
N LEU A 72 -1.45 14.80 -24.71
CA LEU A 72 -1.00 14.06 -23.54
C LEU A 72 -1.87 14.35 -22.30
N LEU A 73 -2.19 15.63 -22.05
CA LEU A 73 -3.06 16.01 -20.94
C LEU A 73 -4.52 15.60 -21.17
N LEU A 74 -4.99 15.55 -22.42
CA LEU A 74 -6.28 14.96 -22.78
C LEU A 74 -6.29 13.46 -22.44
N SER A 75 -5.26 12.70 -22.82
CA SER A 75 -5.12 11.30 -22.45
C SER A 75 -5.12 11.11 -20.93
N ASN A 76 -4.36 11.92 -20.18
CA ASN A 76 -4.34 11.86 -18.73
C ASN A 76 -5.71 12.17 -18.11
N SER A 77 -6.44 13.12 -18.69
CA SER A 77 -7.79 13.47 -18.24
C SER A 77 -8.77 12.31 -18.46
N TYR A 78 -8.69 11.62 -19.61
CA TYR A 78 -9.47 10.40 -19.88
C TYR A 78 -9.13 9.28 -18.88
N TYR A 79 -7.84 9.03 -18.62
CA TYR A 79 -7.43 8.04 -17.63
C TYR A 79 -8.02 8.34 -16.24
N LEU A 80 -7.84 9.59 -15.78
CA LEU A 80 -8.25 10.03 -14.46
C LEU A 80 -9.78 10.15 -14.32
N SER A 81 -10.54 10.14 -15.43
CA SER A 81 -12.01 10.14 -15.44
C SER A 81 -12.63 8.74 -15.67
N GLY A 82 -11.80 7.69 -15.81
CA GLY A 82 -12.23 6.30 -16.01
C GLY A 82 -12.42 5.86 -17.47
N ASP A 83 -12.10 6.73 -18.43
CA ASP A 83 -12.23 6.52 -19.88
C ASP A 83 -10.90 5.98 -20.45
N TRP A 84 -10.50 4.79 -19.97
CA TRP A 84 -9.21 4.20 -20.30
C TRP A 84 -9.00 3.87 -21.80
N PRO A 85 -10.01 3.38 -22.56
CA PRO A 85 -9.86 3.17 -24.00
C PRO A 85 -9.55 4.46 -24.76
N GLU A 86 -10.20 5.57 -24.42
CA GLU A 86 -9.96 6.88 -25.00
C GLU A 86 -8.56 7.40 -24.64
N SER A 87 -8.14 7.22 -23.39
CA SER A 87 -6.76 7.53 -22.97
C SER A 87 -5.71 6.77 -23.79
N MET A 88 -5.96 5.47 -24.02
CA MET A 88 -5.10 4.62 -24.85
C MET A 88 -5.05 5.11 -26.30
N SER A 89 -6.21 5.42 -26.88
CA SER A 89 -6.32 5.92 -28.26
C SER A 89 -5.54 7.22 -28.48
N GLU A 90 -5.60 8.16 -27.53
CA GLU A 90 -4.82 9.41 -27.61
C GLU A 90 -3.30 9.16 -27.56
N LEU A 91 -2.83 8.18 -26.78
CA LEU A 91 -1.41 7.81 -26.75
C LEU A 91 -0.98 7.11 -28.05
N GLU A 92 -1.82 6.25 -28.62
CA GLU A 92 -1.56 5.61 -29.92
C GLU A 92 -1.50 6.63 -31.05
N GLN A 93 -2.29 7.72 -30.96
CA GLN A 93 -2.20 8.83 -31.90
C GLN A 93 -0.88 9.61 -31.76
N ILE A 94 -0.37 9.82 -30.54
CA ILE A 94 0.97 10.41 -30.33
C ILE A 94 2.04 9.45 -30.88
N GLU A 95 1.91 8.14 -30.65
CA GLU A 95 2.82 7.11 -31.17
C GLU A 95 2.93 7.16 -32.69
N GLY A 96 1.79 7.26 -33.39
CA GLY A 96 1.75 7.31 -34.86
C GLY A 96 2.18 8.63 -35.50
N THR A 97 2.31 9.72 -34.73
CA THR A 97 2.63 11.05 -35.26
C THR A 97 4.02 11.52 -34.88
N THR A 98 4.29 11.73 -33.59
CA THR A 98 5.57 12.23 -33.07
C THR A 98 6.44 11.14 -32.47
N GLY A 99 5.88 9.96 -32.24
CA GLY A 99 6.49 8.89 -31.46
C GLY A 99 6.32 9.12 -29.96
N LEU A 100 6.29 8.03 -29.18
CA LEU A 100 6.25 8.07 -27.73
C LEU A 100 7.66 8.04 -27.15
N ASN A 101 7.90 8.88 -26.14
CA ASN A 101 9.06 8.69 -25.29
C ASN A 101 8.86 7.50 -24.34
N GLN A 102 9.92 7.12 -23.60
CA GLN A 102 9.87 5.96 -22.71
C GLN A 102 8.79 6.06 -21.62
N ILE A 103 8.48 7.27 -21.14
CA ILE A 103 7.47 7.52 -20.09
C ILE A 103 6.09 7.20 -20.65
N GLN A 104 5.78 7.79 -21.81
CA GLN A 104 4.48 7.66 -22.46
C GLN A 104 4.26 6.23 -22.99
N LYS A 105 5.31 5.58 -23.49
CA LYS A 105 5.25 4.16 -23.91
C LYS A 105 4.94 3.24 -22.72
N ALA A 106 5.59 3.45 -21.57
CA ALA A 106 5.29 2.67 -20.37
C ALA A 106 3.84 2.83 -19.91
N ARG A 107 3.26 4.03 -20.05
CA ARG A 107 1.86 4.31 -19.76
C ARG A 107 0.91 3.59 -20.71
N LEU A 108 1.20 3.61 -22.01
CA LEU A 108 0.44 2.89 -23.03
C LEU A 108 0.46 1.37 -22.79
N ASP A 109 1.63 0.80 -22.51
CA ASP A 109 1.77 -0.63 -22.19
C ASP A 109 1.00 -1.00 -20.91
N ALA A 110 1.05 -0.15 -19.88
CA ALA A 110 0.28 -0.37 -18.65
C ALA A 110 -1.24 -0.33 -18.90
N LEU A 111 -1.72 0.57 -19.76
CA LEU A 111 -3.13 0.62 -20.17
C LEU A 111 -3.54 -0.65 -20.91
N ARG A 112 -2.74 -1.12 -21.88
CA ARG A 112 -2.98 -2.36 -22.63
C ARG A 112 -3.11 -3.57 -21.70
N ILE A 113 -2.17 -3.72 -20.75
CA ILE A 113 -2.20 -4.81 -19.76
C ILE A 113 -3.46 -4.74 -18.89
N ASN A 114 -3.80 -3.55 -18.39
CA ASN A 114 -4.95 -3.37 -17.51
C ASN A 114 -6.28 -3.61 -18.24
N LEU A 115 -6.40 -3.21 -19.50
CA LEU A 115 -7.57 -3.49 -20.34
C LEU A 115 -7.66 -4.98 -20.72
N ALA A 116 -6.53 -5.68 -20.81
CA ALA A 116 -6.47 -7.13 -21.05
C ALA A 116 -6.67 -8.00 -19.79
N GLY A 117 -6.97 -7.41 -18.63
CA GLY A 117 -7.24 -8.14 -17.38
C GLY A 117 -6.06 -8.31 -16.42
N GLY A 118 -4.91 -7.67 -16.71
CA GLY A 118 -3.74 -7.64 -15.83
C GLY A 118 -2.77 -8.82 -15.99
N SER A 119 -1.62 -8.76 -15.30
CA SER A 119 -0.62 -9.83 -15.27
C SER A 119 -0.68 -10.65 -13.98
N GLN A 120 -0.75 -11.98 -14.10
CA GLN A 120 -0.87 -12.91 -12.96
C GLN A 120 0.42 -13.66 -12.59
N ASP A 121 1.58 -13.35 -13.21
CA ASP A 121 2.82 -14.05 -12.86
C ASP A 121 3.33 -13.62 -11.46
N LEU A 122 3.00 -14.44 -10.47
CA LEU A 122 3.40 -14.29 -9.07
C LEU A 122 4.62 -15.16 -8.70
N THR A 123 5.28 -15.77 -9.68
CA THR A 123 6.50 -16.56 -9.42
C THR A 123 7.56 -15.67 -8.77
N VAL A 124 8.08 -16.10 -7.62
CA VAL A 124 9.10 -15.35 -6.89
C VAL A 124 10.48 -15.73 -7.44
N ARG A 125 11.30 -14.74 -7.80
CA ARG A 125 12.68 -14.94 -8.29
C ARG A 125 13.66 -14.23 -7.37
N TYR A 126 14.91 -14.69 -7.39
CA TYR A 126 15.98 -13.99 -6.68
C TYR A 126 16.09 -12.54 -7.16
N TYR A 127 16.16 -11.62 -6.20
CA TYR A 127 16.26 -10.19 -6.45
C TYR A 127 17.62 -9.65 -6.03
N SER A 128 17.97 -9.77 -4.74
CA SER A 128 19.19 -9.22 -4.17
C SER A 128 19.47 -9.83 -2.79
N ALA A 129 20.52 -9.34 -2.12
CA ALA A 129 20.81 -9.66 -0.72
C ALA A 129 21.24 -8.41 0.05
N ILE A 130 20.89 -8.34 1.33
CA ILE A 130 21.44 -7.37 2.28
C ILE A 130 22.61 -8.04 3.00
N LEU A 131 23.83 -7.57 2.74
CA LEU A 131 25.07 -8.14 3.26
C LEU A 131 25.44 -7.48 4.60
N GLY A 132 25.20 -8.19 5.72
CA GLY A 132 25.28 -7.62 7.06
C GLY A 132 26.67 -7.09 7.45
N ASP A 133 27.74 -7.76 7.03
CA ASP A 133 29.12 -7.36 7.35
C ASP A 133 29.54 -6.01 6.72
N GLU A 134 28.93 -5.66 5.59
CA GLU A 134 29.26 -4.49 4.78
C GLU A 134 28.63 -3.19 5.32
N LEU A 135 27.66 -3.28 6.22
CA LEU A 135 26.79 -2.16 6.60
C LEU A 135 27.37 -1.17 7.66
N ARG A 136 28.69 -1.12 7.87
CA ARG A 136 29.37 -0.21 8.82
C ARG A 136 28.63 -0.10 10.17
N ARG A 137 28.04 1.07 10.49
CA ARG A 137 27.32 1.34 11.74
C ARG A 137 26.02 0.57 11.89
N PHE A 138 25.49 0.02 10.80
CA PHE A 138 24.31 -0.85 10.75
C PHE A 138 24.71 -2.33 10.55
N ARG A 139 25.98 -2.67 10.84
CA ARG A 139 26.47 -4.05 10.73
C ARG A 139 25.60 -4.99 11.56
N PHE A 140 25.31 -6.13 10.99
CA PHE A 140 24.62 -7.22 11.66
C PHE A 140 25.24 -8.57 11.27
N ARG A 141 25.30 -9.52 12.20
CA ARG A 141 25.81 -10.88 11.94
C ARG A 141 24.89 -11.92 12.55
N ASN A 142 24.81 -13.06 11.88
CA ASN A 142 23.92 -14.16 12.25
C ASN A 142 22.47 -13.68 12.41
N PRO A 143 21.83 -13.19 11.33
CA PRO A 143 20.44 -12.75 11.39
C PRO A 143 19.56 -13.93 11.81
N SER A 144 18.97 -13.84 12.98
CA SER A 144 18.20 -14.92 13.60
C SER A 144 16.71 -14.81 13.30
N ASP A 145 16.23 -13.61 12.98
CA ASP A 145 14.85 -13.39 12.57
C ASP A 145 14.68 -12.15 11.70
N VAL A 146 13.62 -12.17 10.89
CA VAL A 146 13.21 -11.06 10.03
C VAL A 146 11.70 -10.86 10.12
N ALA A 147 11.28 -9.61 10.22
CA ALA A 147 9.86 -9.24 10.16
C ALA A 147 9.68 -7.97 9.36
N VAL A 148 8.50 -7.82 8.76
CA VAL A 148 8.14 -6.64 7.98
C VAL A 148 6.87 -6.04 8.57
N ASP A 149 6.82 -4.72 8.72
CA ASP A 149 5.61 -4.03 9.16
C ASP A 149 4.63 -3.76 8.00
N ASP A 150 3.44 -3.26 8.32
CA ASP A 150 2.37 -3.02 7.33
C ASP A 150 2.74 -2.00 6.24
N ASP A 151 3.76 -1.17 6.47
CA ASP A 151 4.26 -0.14 5.57
C ASP A 151 5.47 -0.61 4.75
N GLY A 152 5.97 -1.83 5.01
CA GLY A 152 7.06 -2.46 4.26
C GLY A 152 8.46 -2.24 4.82
N PHE A 153 8.60 -1.70 6.03
CA PHE A 153 9.91 -1.61 6.68
C PHE A 153 10.33 -3.00 7.17
N LEU A 154 11.55 -3.41 6.81
CA LEU A 154 12.14 -4.67 7.24
C LEU A 154 12.92 -4.45 8.53
N TYR A 155 12.73 -5.34 9.49
CA TYR A 155 13.50 -5.41 10.73
C TYR A 155 14.30 -6.71 10.70
N VAL A 156 15.60 -6.63 10.94
CA VAL A 156 16.51 -7.77 10.98
C VAL A 156 17.07 -7.88 12.39
N LEU A 157 16.67 -8.93 13.11
CA LEU A 157 17.24 -9.24 14.42
C LEU A 157 18.48 -10.11 14.22
N SER A 158 19.56 -9.77 14.92
CA SER A 158 20.84 -10.44 14.80
C SER A 158 21.36 -10.94 16.13
N PHE A 159 21.71 -12.23 16.15
CA PHE A 159 22.10 -12.94 17.35
C PHE A 159 23.49 -12.52 17.83
N ASP A 160 24.47 -12.48 16.92
CA ASP A 160 25.88 -12.26 17.28
C ASP A 160 26.17 -10.78 17.60
N THR A 161 25.67 -9.88 16.76
CA THR A 161 25.79 -8.43 16.99
C THR A 161 24.80 -7.87 18.01
N ALA A 162 23.87 -8.71 18.49
CA ALA A 162 22.88 -8.41 19.52
C ALA A 162 22.11 -7.09 19.25
N ASN A 163 21.61 -6.95 18.03
CA ASN A 163 20.94 -5.73 17.58
C ASN A 163 19.77 -6.03 16.64
N ILE A 164 18.93 -5.00 16.47
CA ILE A 164 17.92 -4.95 15.44
C ILE A 164 18.28 -3.81 14.49
N VAL A 165 18.34 -4.14 13.19
CA VAL A 165 18.55 -3.15 12.14
C VAL A 165 17.23 -2.97 11.38
N LYS A 166 16.77 -1.73 11.29
CA LYS A 166 15.57 -1.36 10.52
C LYS A 166 15.98 -0.84 9.15
N PHE A 167 15.32 -1.34 8.12
CA PHE A 167 15.50 -0.95 6.73
C PHE A 167 14.23 -0.33 6.18
N ASP A 168 14.39 0.67 5.33
CA ASP A 168 13.29 1.17 4.50
C ASP A 168 12.89 0.12 3.43
N PRO A 169 11.73 0.29 2.76
CA PRO A 169 11.27 -0.66 1.74
C PRO A 169 12.20 -0.86 0.54
N ASN A 170 13.16 0.05 0.33
CA ASN A 170 14.19 -0.02 -0.71
C ASN A 170 15.45 -0.77 -0.23
N GLY A 171 15.48 -1.21 1.02
CA GLY A 171 16.61 -1.95 1.61
C GLY A 171 17.71 -1.04 2.15
N ASN A 172 17.47 0.27 2.30
CA ASN A 172 18.45 1.15 2.95
C ASN A 172 18.31 1.04 4.47
N PRO A 173 19.40 0.85 5.22
CA PRO A 173 19.33 0.84 6.68
C PRO A 173 19.05 2.26 7.20
N ILE A 174 18.06 2.38 8.07
CA ILE A 174 17.61 3.66 8.64
C ILE A 174 17.79 3.72 10.16
N ASP A 175 17.79 2.57 10.86
CA ASP A 175 17.95 2.53 12.30
C ASP A 175 18.74 1.30 12.76
N ASN A 176 19.45 1.40 13.88
CA ASN A 176 20.17 0.30 14.51
C ASN A 176 20.16 0.46 16.03
N PHE A 177 19.57 -0.49 16.73
CA PHE A 177 19.53 -0.47 18.20
C PHE A 177 19.91 -1.82 18.78
N LYS A 178 20.69 -1.76 19.87
CA LYS A 178 21.20 -2.90 20.65
C LYS A 178 20.43 -3.13 21.97
N GLY A 179 19.38 -2.31 22.16
CA GLY A 179 18.72 -2.05 23.43
C GLY A 179 18.93 -0.61 23.89
N SER A 180 18.36 -0.24 25.05
CA SER A 180 18.51 1.11 25.65
C SER A 180 19.76 1.21 26.53
N LEU A 181 20.13 2.43 26.94
CA LEU A 181 21.20 2.67 27.91
C LEU A 181 21.14 1.68 29.09
N GLY A 182 22.20 0.88 29.26
CA GLY A 182 22.34 -0.13 30.32
C GLY A 182 21.55 -1.43 30.15
N ARG A 183 20.85 -1.65 29.02
CA ARG A 183 20.04 -2.85 28.76
C ARG A 183 20.34 -3.41 27.37
N ASN A 184 21.37 -4.24 27.29
CA ASN A 184 21.77 -4.91 26.05
C ASN A 184 21.04 -6.25 25.90
N LEU A 185 20.71 -6.59 24.65
CA LEU A 185 20.37 -7.95 24.29
C LEU A 185 21.60 -8.85 24.48
N THR A 186 21.40 -10.09 24.94
CA THR A 186 22.49 -11.03 25.26
C THR A 186 22.52 -12.24 24.32
N GLY A 187 21.35 -12.73 23.91
CA GLY A 187 21.21 -13.76 22.89
C GLY A 187 19.82 -13.71 22.27
N PRO A 188 19.47 -12.63 21.55
CA PRO A 188 18.14 -12.49 20.99
C PRO A 188 17.95 -13.46 19.82
N LEU A 189 16.85 -14.20 19.78
CA LEU A 189 16.59 -15.20 18.73
C LEU A 189 15.45 -14.82 17.80
N PHE A 190 14.23 -14.69 18.31
CA PHE A 190 13.08 -14.28 17.50
C PHE A 190 12.40 -13.04 18.07
N PHE A 191 11.64 -12.34 17.23
CA PHE A 191 10.87 -11.18 17.65
C PHE A 191 9.49 -11.11 16.99
N SER A 192 8.63 -10.28 17.55
CA SER A 192 7.30 -10.02 17.00
C SER A 192 6.98 -8.53 17.02
N LEU A 193 6.40 -8.04 15.92
CA LEU A 193 5.99 -6.65 15.76
C LEU A 193 4.53 -6.47 16.18
N ARG A 194 4.24 -5.36 16.85
CA ARG A 194 2.89 -4.88 17.17
C ARG A 194 2.83 -3.37 16.97
N ALA A 195 2.43 -2.92 15.78
CA ALA A 195 2.39 -1.49 15.44
C ALA A 195 3.69 -0.77 15.81
N ASN A 196 3.73 -0.09 16.96
CA ASN A 196 4.91 0.62 17.45
C ASN A 196 5.75 -0.16 18.47
N SER A 197 5.42 -1.39 18.82
CA SER A 197 6.17 -2.25 19.74
C SER A 197 6.88 -3.41 19.03
N ILE A 198 8.02 -3.82 19.59
CA ILE A 198 8.88 -4.92 19.15
C ILE A 198 9.17 -5.79 20.37
N PHE A 199 8.60 -7.00 20.41
CA PHE A 199 8.85 -7.97 21.47
C PHE A 199 9.96 -8.92 21.05
N VAL A 200 11.03 -9.03 21.84
CA VAL A 200 12.21 -9.84 21.54
C VAL A 200 12.36 -10.93 22.58
N ALA A 201 12.44 -12.19 22.15
CA ALA A 201 12.81 -13.31 23.00
C ALA A 201 14.34 -13.39 23.10
N ASP A 202 14.87 -13.12 24.28
CA ASP A 202 16.29 -13.15 24.56
C ASP A 202 16.65 -14.45 25.30
N PHE A 203 17.09 -15.41 24.48
CA PHE A 203 17.36 -16.79 24.86
C PHE A 203 18.37 -16.92 26.00
N LYS A 204 19.45 -16.12 26.00
CA LYS A 204 20.49 -16.25 27.03
C LYS A 204 20.09 -15.62 28.36
N SER A 205 19.16 -14.66 28.34
CA SER A 205 18.75 -13.94 29.56
C SER A 205 17.47 -14.47 30.21
N ASP A 206 16.83 -15.47 29.60
CA ASP A 206 15.52 -16.02 29.99
C ASP A 206 14.43 -14.96 30.13
N LYS A 207 14.42 -13.98 29.21
CA LYS A 207 13.50 -12.83 29.25
C LYS A 207 12.92 -12.50 27.89
N ILE A 208 11.78 -11.83 27.95
CA ILE A 208 11.21 -11.09 26.82
C ILE A 208 11.43 -9.60 27.06
N TYR A 209 11.94 -8.90 26.06
CA TYR A 209 12.08 -7.44 26.06
C TYR A 209 11.04 -6.81 25.12
N GLU A 210 10.49 -5.67 25.49
CA GLU A 210 9.67 -4.84 24.63
C GLU A 210 10.41 -3.52 24.35
N PHE A 211 10.56 -3.19 23.07
CA PHE A 211 11.07 -1.91 22.58
C PHE A 211 10.00 -1.24 21.73
N ASN A 212 10.10 0.06 21.51
CA ASN A 212 9.36 0.69 20.43
C ASN A 212 10.11 0.61 19.09
N THR A 213 9.47 1.06 18.01
CA THR A 213 10.05 1.08 16.66
C THR A 213 11.17 2.12 16.45
N ARG A 214 11.51 2.90 17.49
CA ARG A 214 12.69 3.78 17.58
C ARG A 214 13.82 3.16 18.42
N GLY A 215 13.66 1.91 18.86
CA GLY A 215 14.63 1.20 19.69
C GLY A 215 14.63 1.59 21.18
N GLU A 216 13.68 2.42 21.62
CA GLU A 216 13.57 2.80 23.03
C GLU A 216 12.95 1.65 23.82
N TYR A 217 13.53 1.35 24.98
CA TYR A 217 13.02 0.32 25.86
C TYR A 217 11.65 0.71 26.45
N ILE A 218 10.69 -0.22 26.43
CA ILE A 218 9.37 -0.07 27.04
C ILE A 218 9.27 -0.91 28.31
N ASN A 219 9.42 -2.24 28.18
CA ASN A 219 9.15 -3.19 29.26
C ASN A 219 10.00 -4.46 29.14
N ARG A 220 10.05 -5.27 30.22
CA ARG A 220 10.61 -6.63 30.22
C ARG A 220 9.86 -7.51 31.21
N PHE A 221 9.79 -8.79 30.92
CA PHE A 221 9.23 -9.79 31.83
C PHE A 221 9.91 -11.15 31.58
N GLY A 222 9.65 -12.08 32.49
CA GLY A 222 10.35 -13.35 32.55
C GLY A 222 11.56 -13.34 33.48
N SER A 223 11.92 -14.54 33.90
CA SER A 223 13.14 -14.87 34.64
C SER A 223 13.44 -16.35 34.44
N SER A 224 14.64 -16.80 34.77
CA SER A 224 15.01 -18.22 34.70
C SER A 224 14.11 -19.06 35.61
N GLY A 225 13.45 -20.08 35.05
CA GLY A 225 12.61 -20.96 35.85
C GLY A 225 11.76 -21.93 35.02
N LYS A 226 10.94 -22.71 35.72
CA LYS A 226 9.99 -23.69 35.15
C LYS A 226 8.53 -23.36 35.47
N THR A 227 8.28 -22.36 36.30
CA THR A 227 6.94 -21.95 36.72
C THR A 227 6.30 -21.02 35.68
N ASN A 228 5.00 -20.79 35.80
CA ASN A 228 4.24 -19.89 34.95
C ASN A 228 4.87 -18.48 34.92
N GLY A 229 5.05 -17.90 33.73
CA GLY A 229 5.65 -16.57 33.55
C GLY A 229 7.19 -16.53 33.70
N THR A 230 7.84 -17.66 33.97
CA THR A 230 9.30 -17.83 33.92
C THR A 230 9.69 -18.67 32.70
N PHE A 231 10.95 -18.59 32.25
CA PHE A 231 11.42 -19.22 31.03
C PHE A 231 12.74 -19.95 31.23
N HIS A 232 13.03 -20.87 30.32
CA HIS A 232 14.35 -21.45 30.14
C HIS A 232 14.66 -21.52 28.64
N GLY A 233 15.51 -20.61 28.16
CA GLY A 233 15.84 -20.45 26.76
C GLY A 233 14.62 -20.14 25.90
N PRO A 234 13.89 -19.03 26.13
CA PRO A 234 12.78 -18.67 25.27
C PRO A 234 13.30 -18.37 23.86
N THR A 235 12.71 -19.00 22.84
CA THR A 235 13.10 -18.76 21.44
C THR A 235 11.99 -18.02 20.70
N GLY A 236 10.89 -18.71 20.35
CA GLY A 236 9.88 -18.22 19.44
C GLY A 236 8.94 -17.26 20.14
N ILE A 237 8.49 -16.23 19.42
CA ILE A 237 7.54 -15.25 19.96
C ILE A 237 6.59 -14.80 18.86
N PHE A 238 5.30 -14.71 19.18
CA PHE A 238 4.30 -14.22 18.25
C PHE A 238 3.21 -13.44 18.97
N TYR A 239 3.01 -12.20 18.55
CA TYR A 239 1.92 -11.35 18.98
C TYR A 239 0.72 -11.53 18.04
N THR A 240 -0.42 -11.93 18.58
CA THR A 240 -1.64 -12.19 17.81
C THR A 240 -2.50 -10.95 17.67
N LYS A 241 -3.33 -10.88 16.61
CA LYS A 241 -4.24 -9.76 16.38
C LYS A 241 -5.28 -9.57 17.50
N ASN A 242 -5.65 -10.64 18.21
CA ASN A 242 -6.54 -10.58 19.37
C ASN A 242 -5.82 -10.17 20.67
N GLY A 243 -4.54 -9.81 20.61
CA GLY A 243 -3.84 -9.12 21.70
C GLY A 243 -3.11 -10.02 22.69
N TYR A 244 -2.76 -11.25 22.29
CA TYR A 244 -2.00 -12.18 23.14
C TYR A 244 -0.59 -12.39 22.60
N LEU A 245 0.31 -12.74 23.51
CA LEU A 245 1.68 -13.10 23.18
C LEU A 245 1.87 -14.59 23.42
N TYR A 246 2.37 -15.31 22.42
CA TYR A 246 2.74 -16.72 22.55
C TYR A 246 4.26 -16.82 22.51
N VAL A 247 4.84 -17.54 23.45
CA VAL A 247 6.30 -17.70 23.60
C VAL A 247 6.64 -19.19 23.64
N SER A 248 7.54 -19.64 22.77
CA SER A 248 8.17 -20.96 22.89
C SER A 248 9.22 -20.92 23.99
N ASP A 249 8.95 -21.62 25.07
CA ASP A 249 9.84 -21.82 26.20
C ASP A 249 10.63 -23.11 25.97
N SER A 250 11.63 -23.04 25.09
CA SER A 250 12.22 -24.21 24.43
C SER A 250 12.88 -25.18 25.39
N GLY A 251 13.58 -24.67 26.40
CA GLY A 251 14.25 -25.47 27.41
C GLY A 251 13.26 -26.19 28.34
N ASN A 252 12.05 -25.65 28.49
CA ASN A 252 10.96 -26.27 29.25
C ASN A 252 9.99 -27.09 28.38
N ASN A 253 10.23 -27.19 27.07
CA ASN A 253 9.42 -27.97 26.13
C ASN A 253 7.92 -27.60 26.14
N ARG A 254 7.61 -26.30 26.20
CA ARG A 254 6.23 -25.79 26.24
C ARG A 254 6.07 -24.50 25.44
N ILE A 255 4.83 -24.14 25.16
CA ILE A 255 4.44 -22.79 24.75
C ILE A 255 3.72 -22.13 25.90
N GLN A 256 3.98 -20.85 26.16
CA GLN A 256 3.22 -20.03 27.09
C GLN A 256 2.43 -18.95 26.35
N LYS A 257 1.13 -18.86 26.62
CA LYS A 257 0.27 -17.75 26.21
C LYS A 257 0.21 -16.73 27.33
N LEU A 258 0.45 -15.47 26.99
CA LEU A 258 0.61 -14.37 27.92
C LEU A 258 -0.22 -13.16 27.45
N LYS A 259 -0.54 -12.28 28.38
CA LYS A 259 -0.89 -10.90 28.05
C LYS A 259 0.38 -10.14 27.60
N PRO A 260 0.23 -8.99 26.92
CA PRO A 260 1.38 -8.22 26.44
C PRO A 260 2.29 -7.69 27.57
N ASP A 261 1.76 -7.56 28.78
CA ASP A 261 2.51 -7.15 29.99
C ASP A 261 3.31 -8.30 30.63
N GLY A 262 3.22 -9.52 30.10
CA GLY A 262 3.88 -10.71 30.60
C GLY A 262 3.03 -11.56 31.55
N THR A 263 1.80 -11.15 31.87
CA THR A 263 0.90 -11.94 32.71
C THR A 263 0.59 -13.28 32.04
N PHE A 264 0.89 -14.38 32.74
CA PHE A 264 0.61 -15.74 32.24
C PHE A 264 -0.89 -16.00 32.12
N LEU A 265 -1.28 -16.70 31.05
CA LEU A 265 -2.67 -17.11 30.81
C LEU A 265 -2.82 -18.62 30.66
N GLN A 266 -1.90 -19.27 29.92
CA GLN A 266 -2.07 -20.67 29.55
C GLN A 266 -0.74 -21.32 29.17
N GLU A 267 -0.61 -22.61 29.48
CA GLU A 267 0.51 -23.47 29.08
C GLU A 267 0.01 -24.48 28.04
N ILE A 268 0.80 -24.72 26.99
CA ILE A 268 0.41 -25.56 25.84
C ILE A 268 1.56 -26.51 25.48
N GLY A 269 1.20 -27.77 25.17
CA GLY A 269 2.09 -28.74 24.54
C GLY A 269 3.08 -29.45 25.48
N VAL A 270 2.90 -29.37 26.80
CA VAL A 270 3.73 -30.10 27.78
C VAL A 270 3.61 -31.61 27.54
N GLY A 271 4.75 -32.30 27.51
CA GLY A 271 4.84 -33.73 27.22
C GLY A 271 4.64 -34.10 25.74
N ILE A 272 4.23 -33.16 24.89
CA ILE A 272 4.03 -33.35 23.45
C ILE A 272 5.17 -32.71 22.65
N LEU A 273 5.59 -31.52 23.06
CA LEU A 273 6.65 -30.76 22.39
C LEU A 273 8.04 -31.18 22.87
N ARG A 274 9.03 -30.98 22.00
CA ARG A 274 10.46 -31.16 22.30
C ARG A 274 11.26 -30.05 21.64
N ASN A 275 11.89 -29.19 22.44
CA ASN A 275 12.62 -28.01 21.95
C ASN A 275 11.79 -27.18 20.94
N PRO A 276 10.56 -26.75 21.28
CA PRO A 276 9.75 -25.93 20.38
C PRO A 276 10.50 -24.65 20.05
N SER A 277 10.49 -24.23 18.79
CA SER A 277 11.30 -23.11 18.29
C SER A 277 10.41 -21.95 17.83
N GLY A 278 10.30 -21.67 16.53
CA GLY A 278 9.37 -20.66 16.00
C GLY A 278 7.91 -21.10 16.06
N LEU A 279 6.99 -20.14 16.14
CA LEU A 279 5.55 -20.39 16.13
C LEU A 279 4.78 -19.30 15.38
N LYS A 280 3.57 -19.65 14.91
CA LYS A 280 2.59 -18.72 14.33
C LYS A 280 1.18 -19.12 14.73
N VAL A 281 0.29 -18.14 14.86
CA VAL A 281 -1.14 -18.37 15.11
C VAL A 281 -1.94 -17.82 13.94
N ASN A 282 -2.80 -18.63 13.35
CA ASN A 282 -3.62 -18.19 12.22
C ASN A 282 -4.90 -17.45 12.68
N SER A 283 -5.71 -16.97 11.72
CA SER A 283 -6.94 -16.22 12.04
C SER A 283 -8.04 -17.06 12.69
N LYS A 284 -7.95 -18.40 12.65
CA LYS A 284 -8.86 -19.33 13.33
C LYS A 284 -8.42 -19.62 14.77
N GLY A 285 -7.25 -19.12 15.18
CA GLY A 285 -6.68 -19.40 16.50
C GLY A 285 -5.83 -20.68 16.55
N GLU A 286 -5.64 -21.39 15.44
CA GLU A 286 -4.74 -22.56 15.41
C GLU A 286 -3.28 -22.12 15.58
N ILE A 287 -2.55 -22.81 16.45
CA ILE A 287 -1.17 -22.52 16.84
C ILE A 287 -0.27 -23.54 16.15
N TYR A 288 0.56 -23.08 15.23
CA TYR A 288 1.53 -23.89 14.51
C TYR A 288 2.91 -23.68 15.13
N VAL A 289 3.56 -24.75 15.55
CA VAL A 289 4.81 -24.74 16.30
C VAL A 289 5.85 -25.56 15.55
N ALA A 290 7.02 -24.97 15.28
CA ALA A 290 8.19 -25.71 14.83
C ALA A 290 8.76 -26.53 16.00
N ASP A 291 8.34 -27.78 16.09
CA ASP A 291 8.69 -28.74 17.14
C ASP A 291 10.03 -29.39 16.80
N ARG A 292 11.10 -28.60 16.95
CA ARG A 292 12.43 -28.87 16.39
C ARG A 292 13.02 -30.21 16.83
N GLY A 293 12.82 -30.58 18.09
CA GLY A 293 13.34 -31.83 18.66
C GLY A 293 12.62 -33.08 18.15
N ASN A 294 11.41 -32.93 17.62
CA ASN A 294 10.62 -34.01 17.01
C ASN A 294 10.58 -33.92 15.47
N SER A 295 11.35 -32.99 14.86
CA SER A 295 11.45 -32.78 13.41
C SER A 295 10.09 -32.66 12.69
N ARG A 296 9.12 -31.96 13.32
CA ARG A 296 7.76 -31.77 12.78
C ARG A 296 7.26 -30.34 13.01
N ILE A 297 6.14 -30.00 12.38
CA ILE A 297 5.29 -28.88 12.81
C ILE A 297 4.11 -29.46 13.60
N ALA A 298 3.97 -29.07 14.87
CA ALA A 298 2.84 -29.43 15.71
C ALA A 298 1.76 -28.35 15.64
N VAL A 299 0.49 -28.75 15.53
CA VAL A 299 -0.65 -27.83 15.43
C VAL A 299 -1.59 -28.03 16.62
N PHE A 300 -1.95 -26.94 17.29
CA PHE A 300 -2.89 -26.91 18.41
C PHE A 300 -4.06 -25.97 18.13
N ASP A 301 -5.18 -26.13 18.83
CA ASP A 301 -6.26 -25.13 18.86
C ASP A 301 -5.96 -23.98 19.85
N SER A 302 -6.91 -23.06 20.00
CA SER A 302 -6.79 -21.91 20.91
C SER A 302 -6.83 -22.29 22.39
N GLU A 303 -7.38 -23.46 22.70
CA GLU A 303 -7.53 -24.10 24.01
C GLU A 303 -6.31 -24.96 24.35
N GLY A 304 -5.35 -25.11 23.43
CA GLY A 304 -4.10 -25.83 23.65
C GLY A 304 -4.19 -27.34 23.41
N ASN A 305 -5.29 -27.84 22.84
CA ASN A 305 -5.42 -29.24 22.47
C ASN A 305 -4.61 -29.52 21.21
N PHE A 306 -3.89 -30.64 21.18
CA PHE A 306 -3.15 -31.07 20.00
C PHE A 306 -4.12 -31.53 18.90
N LEU A 307 -4.00 -30.93 17.72
CA LEU A 307 -4.86 -31.22 16.57
C LEU A 307 -4.22 -32.21 15.61
N ARG A 308 -3.00 -31.91 15.16
CA ARG A 308 -2.28 -32.69 14.14
C ARG A 308 -0.80 -32.34 14.09
N GLU A 309 -0.03 -33.20 13.44
CA GLU A 309 1.34 -32.91 13.02
C GLU A 309 1.46 -32.79 11.49
N ILE A 310 2.42 -32.00 11.05
CA ILE A 310 2.84 -31.90 9.65
C ILE A 310 4.31 -32.28 9.63
N THR A 311 4.62 -33.43 9.02
CA THR A 311 5.98 -33.98 8.99
C THR A 311 6.29 -34.60 7.63
N ASN A 312 7.57 -34.61 7.27
CA ASN A 312 8.11 -35.35 6.16
C ASN A 312 9.56 -35.73 6.49
N PRO A 313 9.84 -36.96 6.95
CA PRO A 313 11.16 -37.37 7.42
C PRO A 313 12.29 -37.24 6.39
N ASN A 314 11.95 -37.19 5.09
CA ASN A 314 12.93 -37.04 4.01
C ASN A 314 13.29 -35.58 3.72
N ILE A 315 12.51 -34.61 4.23
CA ILE A 315 12.67 -33.18 3.92
C ILE A 315 12.83 -32.35 5.19
N LEU A 316 12.02 -32.56 6.22
CA LEU A 316 12.15 -31.85 7.50
C LEU A 316 13.15 -32.56 8.40
N ALA A 317 14.12 -31.81 8.91
CA ALA A 317 15.19 -32.33 9.73
C ALA A 317 15.36 -31.52 11.03
N SER A 318 15.31 -30.19 10.96
CA SER A 318 15.38 -29.30 12.12
C SER A 318 14.60 -28.01 11.86
N PRO A 319 13.26 -28.04 11.88
CA PRO A 319 12.43 -26.87 11.64
C PRO A 319 12.69 -25.83 12.74
N ARG A 320 12.99 -24.59 12.33
CA ARG A 320 13.41 -23.50 13.23
C ARG A 320 12.39 -22.39 13.33
N ASN A 321 11.76 -22.05 12.21
CA ASN A 321 10.69 -21.06 12.16
C ASN A 321 9.73 -21.37 11.01
N LEU A 322 8.56 -20.75 11.03
CA LEU A 322 7.57 -20.87 9.98
C LEU A 322 6.83 -19.55 9.71
N THR A 323 6.38 -19.39 8.47
CA THR A 323 5.49 -18.31 8.04
C THR A 323 4.35 -18.90 7.23
N ILE A 324 3.12 -18.53 7.58
CA ILE A 324 1.92 -18.99 6.90
C ILE A 324 1.49 -17.88 5.94
N ARG A 325 1.34 -18.21 4.65
CA ARG A 325 0.87 -17.28 3.63
C ARG A 325 -0.10 -17.99 2.69
N LYS A 326 -1.33 -17.48 2.62
CA LYS A 326 -2.42 -18.10 1.86
C LYS A 326 -2.58 -19.57 2.29
N ASN A 327 -2.34 -20.51 1.39
CA ASN A 327 -2.48 -21.96 1.58
C ASN A 327 -1.12 -22.65 1.71
N GLU A 328 -0.07 -21.91 2.06
CA GLU A 328 1.29 -22.43 2.14
C GLU A 328 1.93 -22.10 3.47
N ILE A 329 2.72 -23.05 3.98
CA ILE A 329 3.58 -22.90 5.15
C ILE A 329 5.03 -22.93 4.66
N TYR A 330 5.72 -21.82 4.86
CA TYR A 330 7.14 -21.66 4.58
C TYR A 330 7.92 -21.95 5.84
N ILE A 331 8.61 -23.09 5.88
CA ILE A 331 9.34 -23.60 7.03
C ILE A 331 10.83 -23.36 6.78
N SER A 332 11.45 -22.57 7.66
CA SER A 332 12.90 -22.40 7.69
C SER A 332 13.48 -23.56 8.49
N ASP A 333 14.11 -24.51 7.81
CA ASP A 333 14.78 -25.67 8.41
C ASP A 333 16.30 -25.46 8.41
N GLU A 334 16.93 -25.61 9.58
CA GLU A 334 18.35 -25.33 9.75
C GLU A 334 19.27 -26.22 8.92
N LYS A 335 18.81 -27.43 8.62
CA LYS A 335 19.61 -28.45 7.93
C LYS A 335 19.19 -28.58 6.48
N SER A 336 17.90 -28.54 6.20
CA SER A 336 17.37 -28.79 4.86
C SER A 336 17.27 -27.54 3.99
N GLY A 337 17.16 -26.36 4.60
CA GLY A 337 16.94 -25.10 3.87
C GLY A 337 15.50 -24.59 4.02
N LEU A 338 14.97 -23.93 3.00
CA LEU A 338 13.59 -23.45 3.02
C LEU A 338 12.66 -24.50 2.42
N VAL A 339 11.75 -25.01 3.24
CA VAL A 339 10.73 -25.99 2.87
C VAL A 339 9.38 -25.29 2.72
N ILE A 340 8.61 -25.65 1.71
CA ILE A 340 7.26 -25.11 1.44
C ILE A 340 6.28 -26.26 1.44
N TYR A 341 5.28 -26.19 2.31
CA TYR A 341 4.20 -27.17 2.39
C TYR A 341 2.88 -26.51 1.99
N ASN A 342 2.17 -27.08 1.01
CA ASN A 342 0.86 -26.62 0.58
C ASN A 342 -0.23 -27.35 1.37
N THR A 343 -1.11 -26.60 2.01
CA THR A 343 -2.14 -27.11 2.93
C THR A 343 -3.40 -27.61 2.22
N ILE A 344 -3.55 -27.39 0.91
CA ILE A 344 -4.69 -27.89 0.12
C ILE A 344 -4.39 -29.29 -0.42
N ASP A 345 -3.28 -29.44 -1.12
CA ASP A 345 -2.92 -30.68 -1.81
C ASP A 345 -1.91 -31.54 -1.03
N ASN A 346 -1.44 -31.05 0.13
CA ASN A 346 -0.47 -31.70 0.99
C ASN A 346 0.90 -31.95 0.32
N THR A 347 1.27 -31.15 -0.69
CA THR A 347 2.54 -31.28 -1.40
C THR A 347 3.68 -30.54 -0.70
N TRP A 348 4.90 -31.05 -0.89
CA TRP A 348 6.13 -30.50 -0.34
C TRP A 348 7.06 -30.02 -1.45
N ARG A 349 7.67 -28.86 -1.27
CA ARG A 349 8.68 -28.30 -2.17
C ARG A 349 9.87 -27.83 -1.34
N LEU A 350 11.08 -28.14 -1.80
CA LEU A 350 12.33 -27.70 -1.17
C LEU A 350 13.02 -26.67 -2.07
N LEU A 351 13.39 -25.53 -1.52
CA LEU A 351 14.31 -24.59 -2.16
C LEU A 351 15.76 -25.01 -1.82
N ASP A 352 16.27 -26.02 -2.53
CA ASP A 352 17.65 -26.51 -2.34
C ASP A 352 18.70 -25.50 -2.82
N SER A 353 18.43 -24.86 -3.95
CA SER A 353 19.31 -23.84 -4.52
C SER A 353 18.54 -22.81 -5.34
N PHE A 354 19.18 -21.66 -5.58
CA PHE A 354 18.67 -20.60 -6.42
C PHE A 354 19.83 -19.97 -7.20
N ARG A 355 19.52 -19.25 -8.28
CA ARG A 355 20.52 -18.50 -9.03
C ARG A 355 20.50 -17.04 -8.61
N ASP A 356 21.67 -16.49 -8.31
CA ASP A 356 21.80 -15.07 -7.99
C ASP A 356 21.72 -14.19 -9.27
N SER A 357 21.81 -12.87 -9.11
CA SER A 357 21.76 -11.92 -10.23
C SER A 357 22.91 -12.06 -11.22
N LYS A 358 23.99 -12.77 -10.85
CA LYS A 358 25.12 -13.12 -11.72
C LYS A 358 24.99 -14.55 -12.28
N ASN A 359 23.79 -15.14 -12.18
CA ASN A 359 23.46 -16.50 -12.63
C ASN A 359 24.21 -17.61 -11.87
N VAL A 360 24.85 -17.29 -10.74
CA VAL A 360 25.62 -18.24 -9.93
C VAL A 360 24.66 -19.03 -9.05
N VAL A 361 24.81 -20.35 -9.04
CA VAL A 361 24.02 -21.22 -8.16
C VAL A 361 24.47 -21.00 -6.71
N ARG A 362 23.51 -20.66 -5.85
CA ARG A 362 23.66 -20.46 -4.42
C ARG A 362 22.76 -21.45 -3.68
N LYS A 363 23.19 -21.82 -2.47
CA LYS A 363 22.39 -22.54 -1.48
C LYS A 363 22.27 -21.69 -0.23
N LEU A 364 21.16 -21.75 0.49
CA LEU A 364 21.06 -21.15 1.83
C LEU A 364 22.00 -21.88 2.79
N ASN A 365 22.55 -21.19 3.80
CA ASN A 365 23.36 -21.80 4.85
C ASN A 365 22.71 -21.56 6.21
N GLN A 366 21.88 -22.52 6.62
CA GLN A 366 21.13 -22.48 7.87
C GLN A 366 20.10 -21.32 7.91
N PRO A 367 19.06 -21.34 7.07
CA PRO A 367 18.04 -20.29 7.10
C PRO A 367 17.26 -20.36 8.41
N PHE A 368 17.20 -19.25 9.14
CA PHE A 368 16.56 -19.19 10.45
C PHE A 368 15.12 -18.69 10.40
N SER A 369 14.83 -17.80 9.45
CA SER A 369 13.53 -17.16 9.33
C SER A 369 13.26 -16.75 7.90
N SER A 370 11.98 -16.72 7.54
CA SER A 370 11.49 -16.24 6.25
C SER A 370 10.20 -15.47 6.46
N THR A 371 10.08 -14.29 5.86
CA THR A 371 8.87 -13.47 5.92
C THR A 371 8.55 -12.83 4.57
N PHE A 372 7.36 -12.25 4.45
CA PHE A 372 6.93 -11.55 3.24
C PHE A 372 6.42 -10.16 3.58
N ASP A 373 6.66 -9.22 2.67
CA ASP A 373 5.99 -7.93 2.71
C ASP A 373 4.62 -7.94 1.99
N TYR A 374 3.96 -6.79 1.98
CA TYR A 374 2.67 -6.61 1.29
C TYR A 374 2.78 -6.69 -0.24
N THR A 375 3.97 -6.46 -0.82
CA THR A 375 4.21 -6.57 -2.26
C THR A 375 4.29 -8.03 -2.70
N GLY A 376 4.61 -8.91 -1.75
CA GLY A 376 4.84 -10.34 -1.95
C GLY A 376 6.30 -10.73 -2.05
N THR A 377 7.22 -9.78 -1.83
CA THR A 377 8.66 -10.02 -1.74
C THR A 377 8.99 -10.75 -0.45
N GLN A 378 9.81 -11.79 -0.58
CA GLN A 378 10.26 -12.67 0.48
C GLN A 378 11.63 -12.26 0.98
N PHE A 379 11.82 -12.27 2.29
CA PHE A 379 13.08 -12.03 2.96
C PHE A 379 13.44 -13.27 3.75
N ILE A 380 14.64 -13.81 3.54
CA ILE A 380 15.14 -15.02 4.22
C ILE A 380 16.41 -14.67 4.98
N ALA A 381 16.40 -14.88 6.29
CA ALA A 381 17.58 -14.73 7.15
C ALA A 381 18.52 -15.93 6.97
N ASP A 382 19.59 -15.75 6.20
CA ASP A 382 20.64 -16.75 5.96
C ASP A 382 21.71 -16.62 7.06
N PHE A 383 21.50 -17.36 8.15
CA PHE A 383 22.17 -17.14 9.44
C PHE A 383 23.70 -17.20 9.32
N ASN A 384 24.25 -18.28 8.75
CA ASN A 384 25.71 -18.46 8.66
C ASN A 384 26.36 -17.62 7.56
N ARG A 385 25.59 -17.02 6.66
CA ARG A 385 26.11 -16.07 5.66
C ARG A 385 26.02 -14.61 6.09
N HIS A 386 25.52 -14.35 7.31
CA HIS A 386 25.39 -13.00 7.86
C HIS A 386 24.62 -12.05 6.93
N ARG A 387 23.59 -12.55 6.25
CA ARG A 387 22.85 -11.79 5.24
C ARG A 387 21.39 -12.16 5.18
N VAL A 388 20.61 -11.27 4.56
CA VAL A 388 19.21 -11.53 4.24
C VAL A 388 19.08 -11.67 2.73
N GLU A 389 18.64 -12.82 2.25
CA GLU A 389 18.35 -13.07 0.84
C GLU A 389 16.96 -12.54 0.51
N ILE A 390 16.81 -11.91 -0.65
CA ILE A 390 15.56 -11.27 -1.07
C ILE A 390 15.10 -11.88 -2.39
N PHE A 391 13.85 -12.32 -2.42
CA PHE A 391 13.19 -12.84 -3.60
C PHE A 391 11.94 -12.01 -3.88
N SER A 392 11.77 -11.53 -5.11
CA SER A 392 10.62 -10.71 -5.52
C SER A 392 9.81 -11.36 -6.63
N PRO A 393 8.48 -11.14 -6.69
CA PRO A 393 7.65 -11.55 -7.81
C PRO A 393 8.20 -11.09 -9.17
N SER A 394 8.18 -11.96 -10.18
CA SER A 394 8.71 -11.70 -11.53
C SER A 394 8.10 -10.44 -12.16
N ASN A 395 6.80 -10.22 -11.96
CA ASN A 395 6.08 -9.04 -12.45
C ASN A 395 6.52 -7.71 -11.79
N GLN A 396 7.26 -7.76 -10.68
CA GLN A 396 7.87 -6.58 -10.06
C GLN A 396 9.29 -6.32 -10.56
N LEU A 397 9.98 -7.34 -11.07
CA LEU A 397 11.38 -7.22 -11.50
C LEU A 397 11.53 -6.69 -12.93
N SER A 398 10.53 -6.92 -13.80
CA SER A 398 10.59 -6.62 -15.23
C SER A 398 9.96 -5.27 -15.62
N SER A 399 9.77 -4.39 -14.63
CA SER A 399 8.53 -3.62 -14.57
C SER A 399 8.68 -2.18 -14.06
N ASN A 400 8.40 -1.20 -14.93
CA ASN A 400 8.33 0.22 -14.54
C ASN A 400 7.08 0.47 -13.70
N MET A 401 7.21 1.34 -12.68
CA MET A 401 6.08 1.79 -11.87
C MET A 401 5.25 2.83 -12.61
N ASP A 402 3.97 2.91 -12.23
CA ASP A 402 3.07 3.95 -12.69
C ASP A 402 3.02 5.09 -11.68
N VAL A 403 3.54 6.27 -12.06
CA VAL A 403 3.48 7.49 -11.25
C VAL A 403 2.32 8.34 -11.74
N VAL A 404 1.22 8.32 -10.98
CA VAL A 404 -0.01 8.98 -11.36
C VAL A 404 -0.08 10.36 -10.70
N LEU A 405 0.01 11.40 -11.51
CA LEU A 405 -0.22 12.77 -11.08
C LEU A 405 -1.72 13.01 -10.90
N GLU A 406 -2.14 13.47 -9.72
CA GLU A 406 -3.54 13.86 -9.47
C GLU A 406 -3.73 15.38 -9.53
N LYS A 407 -2.79 16.16 -8.97
CA LYS A 407 -2.94 17.62 -8.83
C LYS A 407 -1.59 18.31 -8.60
N ILE A 408 -1.45 19.54 -9.10
CA ILE A 408 -0.35 20.44 -8.78
C ILE A 408 -0.90 21.71 -8.14
N LEU A 409 -0.30 22.10 -7.02
CA LEU A 409 -0.57 23.35 -6.31
C LEU A 409 0.64 24.28 -6.46
N ASN A 410 0.41 25.46 -7.04
CA ASN A 410 1.39 26.51 -7.25
C ASN A 410 0.92 27.85 -6.65
N HIS A 411 0.03 27.81 -5.65
CA HIS A 411 -0.54 29.03 -5.08
C HIS A 411 0.46 29.79 -4.21
N ASP A 412 1.38 29.06 -3.57
CA ASP A 412 2.47 29.56 -2.74
C ASP A 412 3.79 29.69 -3.53
N TYR A 413 3.70 29.95 -4.83
CA TYR A 413 4.88 30.09 -5.69
C TYR A 413 5.95 31.00 -5.04
N PRO A 414 7.24 30.62 -5.03
CA PRO A 414 7.88 29.54 -5.80
C PRO A 414 7.76 28.13 -5.19
N ASP A 415 7.06 27.95 -4.07
CA ASP A 415 6.88 26.63 -3.47
C ASP A 415 5.74 25.88 -4.18
N ILE A 416 6.08 24.73 -4.77
CA ILE A 416 5.18 23.90 -5.55
C ILE A 416 4.92 22.60 -4.79
N SER A 417 3.66 22.19 -4.72
CA SER A 417 3.26 20.91 -4.11
C SER A 417 2.53 20.03 -5.11
N ILE A 418 3.01 18.81 -5.26
CA ILE A 418 2.52 17.83 -6.24
C ILE A 418 1.86 16.68 -5.51
N PHE A 419 0.57 16.45 -5.79
CA PHE A 419 -0.18 15.28 -5.32
C PHE A 419 -0.05 14.17 -6.34
N LEU A 420 0.49 13.04 -5.91
CA LEU A 420 0.69 11.88 -6.77
C LEU A 420 0.44 10.56 -6.04
N ARG A 421 0.24 9.51 -6.81
CA ARG A 421 0.29 8.10 -6.37
C ARG A 421 1.38 7.38 -7.13
N VAL A 422 1.92 6.33 -6.52
CA VAL A 422 2.84 5.42 -7.17
C VAL A 422 2.27 4.02 -7.08
N ARG A 423 2.16 3.34 -8.22
CA ARG A 423 1.58 1.99 -8.32
C ARG A 423 2.56 1.03 -8.98
N ASP A 424 2.49 -0.23 -8.58
CA ASP A 424 3.12 -1.31 -9.34
C ASP A 424 2.35 -1.59 -10.65
N ARG A 425 2.91 -2.41 -11.54
CA ARG A 425 2.24 -2.80 -12.80
C ARG A 425 0.92 -3.54 -12.64
N SER A 426 0.63 -4.07 -11.46
CA SER A 426 -0.67 -4.69 -11.15
C SER A 426 -1.72 -3.66 -10.70
N GLY A 427 -1.35 -2.38 -10.63
CA GLY A 427 -2.22 -1.29 -10.19
C GLY A 427 -2.33 -1.17 -8.66
N ARG A 428 -1.47 -1.85 -7.88
CA ARG A 428 -1.48 -1.75 -6.41
C ARG A 428 -0.64 -0.55 -5.98
N ASP A 429 -1.19 0.24 -5.05
CA ASP A 429 -0.48 1.39 -4.47
C ASP A 429 0.77 0.95 -3.69
N ILE A 430 1.90 1.61 -3.95
CA ILE A 430 3.13 1.48 -3.17
C ILE A 430 2.97 2.27 -1.88
N LYS A 431 2.91 1.56 -0.75
CA LYS A 431 2.53 2.10 0.55
C LYS A 431 3.50 3.14 1.10
N THR A 432 4.80 2.94 0.89
CA THR A 432 5.86 3.78 1.44
C THR A 432 7.02 3.87 0.45
N ILE A 433 7.37 5.09 0.06
CA ILE A 433 8.54 5.41 -0.75
C ILE A 433 9.39 6.43 0.03
N PRO A 434 10.69 6.16 0.25
CA PRO A 434 11.59 7.09 0.92
C PRO A 434 11.72 8.42 0.18
N ARG A 435 11.90 9.52 0.92
CA ARG A 435 12.05 10.89 0.34
C ARG A 435 13.15 10.99 -0.72
N ASN A 436 14.30 10.39 -0.47
CA ASN A 436 15.44 10.40 -1.41
C ASN A 436 15.18 9.61 -2.70
N SER A 437 14.07 8.87 -2.77
CA SER A 437 13.67 8.09 -3.93
C SER A 437 12.75 8.85 -4.87
N PHE A 438 12.30 10.05 -4.48
CA PHE A 438 11.63 11.00 -5.36
C PHE A 438 12.62 12.01 -5.92
N LYS A 439 12.51 12.31 -7.21
CA LYS A 439 13.24 13.39 -7.89
C LYS A 439 12.28 14.19 -8.76
N VAL A 440 12.46 15.50 -8.77
CA VAL A 440 11.68 16.43 -9.61
C VAL A 440 12.67 17.17 -10.50
N TYR A 441 12.37 17.24 -11.80
CA TYR A 441 13.21 17.92 -12.77
C TYR A 441 12.43 19.06 -13.44
N GLU A 442 12.96 20.28 -13.40
CA GLU A 442 12.49 21.46 -14.14
C GLU A 442 13.38 21.66 -15.37
N TYR A 443 12.81 21.60 -16.58
CA TYR A 443 13.58 21.64 -17.84
C TYR A 443 14.77 20.65 -17.86
N GLY A 444 14.57 19.46 -17.27
CA GLY A 444 15.62 18.43 -17.14
C GLY A 444 16.63 18.66 -16.00
N ASN A 445 16.59 19.80 -15.32
CA ASN A 445 17.46 20.10 -14.19
C ASN A 445 16.84 19.64 -12.87
N LEU A 446 17.62 18.95 -12.03
CA LEU A 446 17.13 18.45 -10.74
C LEU A 446 16.80 19.61 -9.79
N SER A 447 15.56 19.64 -9.31
CA SER A 447 15.07 20.58 -8.30
C SER A 447 15.02 19.90 -6.93
N PRO A 448 15.76 20.42 -5.93
CA PRO A 448 15.78 19.84 -4.60
C PRO A 448 14.39 19.87 -3.97
N LEU A 449 13.97 18.70 -3.47
CA LEU A 449 12.77 18.63 -2.65
C LEU A 449 12.97 19.47 -1.40
N ILE A 450 11.93 20.17 -0.98
CA ILE A 450 11.84 20.84 0.31
C ILE A 450 10.99 20.02 1.29
N GLY A 451 10.09 19.16 0.78
CA GLY A 451 9.25 18.30 1.61
C GLY A 451 8.80 17.03 0.90
N LEU A 452 8.61 15.97 1.69
CA LEU A 452 7.77 14.83 1.32
C LEU A 452 6.80 14.62 2.48
N ALA A 453 5.51 14.76 2.21
CA ALA A 453 4.46 14.33 3.12
C ALA A 453 3.73 13.13 2.52
N ASP A 454 3.41 12.16 3.36
CA ASP A 454 2.44 11.12 3.03
C ASP A 454 1.15 11.35 3.81
N MET A 455 0.12 10.59 3.48
CA MET A 455 -1.21 10.76 4.07
C MET A 455 -1.38 10.08 5.43
N ARG A 456 -0.32 9.52 6.06
CA ARG A 456 -0.45 8.80 7.34
C ARG A 456 -1.04 9.67 8.45
N GLN A 457 -0.66 10.94 8.51
CA GLN A 457 -1.24 11.88 9.50
C GLN A 457 -2.73 12.16 9.29
N PHE A 458 -3.24 11.98 8.07
CA PHE A 458 -4.65 12.16 7.72
C PHE A 458 -5.42 10.83 7.68
N ASN A 459 -4.76 9.70 7.92
CA ASN A 459 -5.36 8.37 7.87
C ASN A 459 -6.15 7.99 9.15
N ASN A 460 -6.44 8.98 10.00
CA ASN A 460 -7.24 8.90 11.23
C ASN A 460 -8.64 9.54 11.08
N ARG A 461 -8.98 10.04 9.89
CA ARG A 461 -10.28 10.60 9.52
C ARG A 461 -10.88 9.87 8.31
N ILE A 462 -12.16 10.08 8.01
CA ILE A 462 -12.81 9.57 6.80
C ILE A 462 -13.55 10.67 6.05
N SER A 463 -13.55 10.61 4.72
CA SER A 463 -14.45 11.37 3.85
C SER A 463 -15.34 10.40 3.08
N LEU A 464 -16.65 10.54 3.22
CA LEU A 464 -17.64 9.63 2.69
C LEU A 464 -18.64 10.35 1.79
N SER A 465 -18.83 9.85 0.57
CA SER A 465 -20.00 10.18 -0.24
C SER A 465 -21.08 9.12 0.00
N LEU A 466 -22.15 9.48 0.70
CA LEU A 466 -23.31 8.62 0.89
C LEU A 466 -24.29 8.80 -0.28
N VAL A 467 -24.37 7.79 -1.14
CA VAL A 467 -25.31 7.75 -2.27
C VAL A 467 -26.57 7.01 -1.83
N TYR A 468 -27.71 7.69 -1.89
CA TYR A 468 -29.02 7.18 -1.50
C TYR A 468 -29.86 6.92 -2.77
N GLU A 469 -30.16 5.66 -3.08
CA GLU A 469 -31.13 5.27 -4.10
C GLU A 469 -32.51 5.79 -3.69
N ASN A 470 -32.98 6.84 -4.35
CA ASN A 470 -34.12 7.64 -3.87
C ASN A 470 -35.46 7.03 -4.31
N THR A 471 -35.68 5.75 -4.05
CA THR A 471 -36.85 4.99 -4.51
C THR A 471 -37.88 4.73 -3.40
N PRO A 472 -39.14 4.40 -3.73
CA PRO A 472 -40.15 4.06 -2.73
C PRO A 472 -39.74 2.90 -1.81
N GLU A 473 -39.05 1.89 -2.33
CA GLU A 473 -38.59 0.71 -1.58
C GLU A 473 -37.60 1.11 -0.48
N ILE A 474 -36.64 1.96 -0.83
CA ILE A 474 -35.64 2.45 0.12
C ILE A 474 -36.27 3.37 1.17
N LYS A 475 -37.24 4.18 0.76
CA LYS A 475 -38.00 5.04 1.67
C LYS A 475 -38.81 4.20 2.67
N ALA A 476 -39.48 3.15 2.22
CA ALA A 476 -40.22 2.23 3.08
C ALA A 476 -39.29 1.50 4.06
N ALA A 477 -38.07 1.17 3.62
CA ALA A 477 -37.06 0.50 4.42
C ALA A 477 -36.20 1.43 5.29
N TYR A 478 -36.54 2.73 5.41
CA TYR A 478 -35.76 3.69 6.20
C TYR A 478 -35.37 3.20 7.61
N PRO A 479 -36.25 2.57 8.42
CA PRO A 479 -35.88 2.10 9.76
C PRO A 479 -34.73 1.07 9.75
N VAL A 480 -34.61 0.26 8.68
CA VAL A 480 -33.52 -0.71 8.52
C VAL A 480 -32.20 0.00 8.25
N PHE A 481 -32.19 1.00 7.37
CA PHE A 481 -31.00 1.81 7.08
C PHE A 481 -30.57 2.63 8.28
N GLU A 482 -31.52 3.25 8.99
CA GLU A 482 -31.24 4.01 10.20
C GLU A 482 -30.51 3.13 11.23
N LYS A 483 -31.05 1.93 11.50
CA LYS A 483 -30.44 0.96 12.41
C LYS A 483 -29.04 0.52 11.94
N SER A 484 -28.86 0.30 10.64
CA SER A 484 -27.60 -0.19 10.05
C SER A 484 -26.51 0.89 9.98
N LEU A 485 -26.88 2.15 9.76
CA LEU A 485 -25.95 3.28 9.68
C LEU A 485 -25.61 3.88 11.05
N LYS A 486 -26.48 3.72 12.05
CA LYS A 486 -26.26 4.30 13.39
C LYS A 486 -24.87 3.97 13.99
N PRO A 487 -24.35 2.73 13.93
CA PRO A 487 -22.99 2.43 14.41
C PRO A 487 -21.89 3.22 13.68
N LEU A 488 -22.02 3.38 12.35
CA LEU A 488 -21.08 4.18 11.55
C LEU A 488 -21.16 5.65 11.95
N LEU A 489 -22.36 6.24 11.96
CA LEU A 489 -22.55 7.67 12.21
C LEU A 489 -22.19 8.08 13.64
N THR A 490 -22.41 7.19 14.62
CA THR A 490 -21.99 7.42 16.03
C THR A 490 -20.48 7.30 16.23
N SER A 491 -19.76 6.65 15.32
CA SER A 491 -18.29 6.53 15.38
C SER A 491 -17.56 7.72 14.75
N LEU A 492 -18.29 8.64 14.10
CA LEU A 492 -17.70 9.79 13.42
C LEU A 492 -17.04 10.76 14.42
N ARG A 493 -15.94 11.34 13.96
CA ARG A 493 -15.13 12.33 14.67
C ARG A 493 -15.30 13.70 14.02
N GLN A 494 -14.88 14.75 14.71
CA GLN A 494 -14.95 16.14 14.22
C GLN A 494 -14.27 16.36 12.85
N TYR A 495 -13.24 15.57 12.55
CA TYR A 495 -12.51 15.65 11.30
C TYR A 495 -13.08 14.75 10.20
N ASP A 496 -14.06 13.92 10.49
CA ASP A 496 -14.74 13.14 9.47
C ASP A 496 -15.70 14.03 8.67
N GLY A 497 -16.08 13.58 7.48
CA GLY A 497 -17.04 14.30 6.65
C GLY A 497 -17.85 13.35 5.80
N ILE A 498 -19.16 13.57 5.76
CA ILE A 498 -20.12 12.85 4.96
C ILE A 498 -20.91 13.86 4.14
N GLU A 499 -20.94 13.68 2.83
CA GLU A 499 -21.93 14.31 1.97
C GLU A 499 -23.04 13.30 1.63
N VAL A 500 -24.21 13.81 1.27
CA VAL A 500 -25.35 12.97 0.86
C VAL A 500 -25.77 13.32 -0.56
N LEU A 501 -25.71 12.34 -1.45
CA LEU A 501 -26.19 12.41 -2.83
C LEU A 501 -27.45 11.55 -2.96
N ARG A 502 -28.51 12.10 -3.55
CA ARG A 502 -29.73 11.34 -3.86
C ARG A 502 -29.77 10.99 -5.34
N SER A 503 -29.99 9.72 -5.61
CA SER A 503 -30.11 9.17 -6.94
C SER A 503 -31.58 9.02 -7.30
N GLY A 504 -32.14 10.04 -7.95
CA GLY A 504 -33.47 10.00 -8.59
C GLY A 504 -33.34 10.06 -10.12
N THR A 505 -34.41 10.52 -10.79
CA THR A 505 -34.39 10.96 -12.20
C THR A 505 -33.32 12.03 -12.39
N GLU A 506 -33.26 12.97 -11.45
CA GLU A 506 -32.17 13.92 -11.30
C GLU A 506 -31.28 13.60 -10.10
N LEU A 507 -30.01 13.95 -10.24
CA LEU A 507 -29.03 13.86 -9.16
C LEU A 507 -29.15 15.09 -8.27
N ILE A 508 -29.38 14.90 -6.97
CA ILE A 508 -29.47 15.99 -6.00
C ILE A 508 -28.36 15.86 -4.97
N LYS A 509 -27.53 16.90 -4.81
CA LYS A 509 -26.63 17.04 -3.66
C LYS A 509 -27.44 17.55 -2.48
N ALA A 510 -27.79 16.66 -1.56
CA ALA A 510 -28.67 16.96 -0.44
C ALA A 510 -27.95 17.58 0.77
N SER A 511 -26.63 17.40 0.86
CA SER A 511 -25.76 18.12 1.80
C SER A 511 -24.32 18.14 1.32
N ASP A 512 -23.57 19.16 1.76
CA ASP A 512 -22.10 19.17 1.72
C ASP A 512 -21.51 18.34 2.86
N PHE A 513 -20.20 18.08 2.79
CA PHE A 513 -19.47 17.30 3.80
C PHE A 513 -19.63 17.89 5.21
N ASN A 514 -20.30 17.13 6.08
CA ASN A 514 -20.47 17.42 7.52
C ASN A 514 -20.37 16.12 8.34
N TYR A 515 -20.43 16.19 9.67
CA TYR A 515 -20.40 15.01 10.54
C TYR A 515 -21.66 14.87 11.41
N SER A 516 -22.72 15.61 11.09
CA SER A 516 -23.94 15.66 11.89
C SER A 516 -24.85 14.47 11.62
N MET A 517 -24.84 13.49 12.52
CA MET A 517 -25.74 12.33 12.46
C MET A 517 -27.21 12.76 12.34
N HIS A 518 -27.62 13.79 13.11
CA HIS A 518 -29.00 14.29 13.08
C HIS A 518 -29.37 14.87 11.71
N GLU A 519 -28.48 15.66 11.11
CA GLU A 519 -28.70 16.24 9.79
C GLU A 519 -28.77 15.16 8.71
N ILE A 520 -27.86 14.20 8.73
CA ILE A 520 -27.83 13.08 7.79
C ILE A 520 -29.14 12.29 7.89
N PHE A 521 -29.58 11.90 9.08
CA PHE A 521 -30.84 11.17 9.24
C PHE A 521 -32.07 12.00 8.90
N ARG A 522 -32.06 13.31 9.19
CA ARG A 522 -33.13 14.23 8.76
C ARG A 522 -33.24 14.24 7.23
N ILE A 523 -32.11 14.37 6.52
CA ILE A 523 -32.06 14.34 5.05
C ILE A 523 -32.57 13.00 4.52
N LEU A 524 -32.12 11.87 5.07
CA LEU A 524 -32.56 10.56 4.61
C LEU A 524 -34.07 10.34 4.85
N ARG A 525 -34.63 10.89 5.94
CA ARG A 525 -36.04 10.73 6.31
C ARG A 525 -36.99 11.61 5.48
N THR A 526 -36.60 12.85 5.17
CA THR A 526 -37.47 13.82 4.49
C THR A 526 -37.34 13.79 2.96
N SER A 527 -36.80 12.71 2.39
CA SER A 527 -36.68 12.54 0.95
C SER A 527 -38.05 12.28 0.30
N HIS A 528 -38.26 12.84 -0.90
CA HIS A 528 -39.39 12.46 -1.77
C HIS A 528 -38.89 11.36 -2.70
N SER A 529 -39.61 10.25 -2.77
CA SER A 529 -39.24 9.11 -3.61
C SER A 529 -39.45 9.45 -5.09
N ASP A 530 -38.58 8.91 -5.93
CA ASP A 530 -38.62 8.96 -7.39
C ASP A 530 -38.68 7.52 -7.91
N SER A 531 -39.47 7.27 -8.95
CA SER A 531 -39.58 5.94 -9.55
C SER A 531 -38.33 5.54 -10.34
N ASN A 532 -37.50 6.51 -10.75
CA ASN A 532 -36.26 6.27 -11.46
C ASN A 532 -35.05 6.63 -10.61
N SER A 533 -33.98 5.85 -10.72
CA SER A 533 -32.71 6.11 -10.03
C SER A 533 -31.56 6.06 -11.03
N LYS A 534 -30.77 7.13 -11.12
CA LYS A 534 -29.52 7.19 -11.91
C LYS A 534 -28.30 6.89 -11.03
N THR A 535 -28.28 5.71 -10.40
CA THR A 535 -27.31 5.35 -9.35
C THR A 535 -25.87 5.47 -9.84
N GLY A 536 -25.57 5.08 -11.08
CA GLY A 536 -24.24 5.19 -11.67
C GLY A 536 -23.75 6.64 -11.78
N LYS A 537 -24.63 7.58 -12.17
CA LYS A 537 -24.31 9.02 -12.21
C LYS A 537 -24.03 9.57 -10.81
N ALA A 538 -24.81 9.15 -9.81
CA ALA A 538 -24.62 9.56 -8.42
C ALA A 538 -23.31 9.03 -7.83
N ILE A 539 -22.97 7.76 -8.09
CA ILE A 539 -21.68 7.17 -7.70
C ILE A 539 -20.52 7.92 -8.36
N TYR A 540 -20.60 8.18 -9.68
CA TYR A 540 -19.57 8.92 -10.40
C TYR A 540 -19.37 10.34 -9.85
N ARG A 541 -20.46 11.01 -9.47
CA ARG A 541 -20.40 12.31 -8.80
C ARG A 541 -19.72 12.21 -7.43
N GLY A 542 -20.11 11.22 -6.62
CA GLY A 542 -19.52 10.99 -5.30
C GLY A 542 -18.01 10.76 -5.34
N ILE A 543 -17.51 10.00 -6.33
CA ILE A 543 -16.06 9.85 -6.57
C ILE A 543 -15.42 11.22 -6.84
N SER A 544 -16.07 12.05 -7.66
CA SER A 544 -15.56 13.38 -8.05
C SER A 544 -15.48 14.36 -6.87
N ASP A 545 -16.52 14.41 -6.05
CA ASP A 545 -16.59 15.29 -4.88
C ASP A 545 -15.58 14.88 -3.79
N LEU A 546 -15.17 13.60 -3.77
CA LEU A 546 -14.13 13.10 -2.87
C LEU A 546 -12.69 13.44 -3.30
N LEU A 547 -12.43 13.80 -4.56
CA LEU A 547 -11.05 13.91 -5.07
C LEU A 547 -10.17 14.88 -4.26
N GLY A 548 -10.73 16.02 -3.86
CA GLY A 548 -10.05 17.04 -3.07
C GLY A 548 -9.97 16.76 -1.57
N ARG A 549 -10.61 15.69 -1.08
CA ARG A 549 -10.63 15.34 0.35
C ARG A 549 -9.34 14.65 0.78
N LEU A 550 -8.95 14.83 2.04
CA LEU A 550 -7.78 14.19 2.65
C LEU A 550 -8.19 12.98 3.49
N GLY A 551 -7.28 12.00 3.59
CA GLY A 551 -7.53 10.75 4.31
C GLY A 551 -8.36 9.75 3.49
N PRO A 552 -8.74 8.61 4.09
CA PRO A 552 -9.62 7.61 3.49
C PRO A 552 -10.85 8.23 2.82
N ARG A 553 -11.04 7.93 1.53
CA ARG A 553 -12.15 8.40 0.69
C ARG A 553 -13.01 7.21 0.31
N ILE A 554 -14.30 7.25 0.60
CA ILE A 554 -15.20 6.10 0.42
C ILE A 554 -16.49 6.56 -0.25
N VAL A 555 -17.04 5.75 -1.16
CA VAL A 555 -18.44 5.87 -1.58
C VAL A 555 -19.24 4.76 -0.89
N LEU A 556 -20.31 5.12 -0.17
CA LEU A 556 -21.26 4.17 0.41
C LEU A 556 -22.59 4.34 -0.29
N VAL A 557 -23.10 3.29 -0.90
CA VAL A 557 -24.34 3.31 -1.70
C VAL A 557 -25.40 2.51 -0.95
N LEU A 558 -26.55 3.12 -0.73
CA LEU A 558 -27.73 2.51 -0.14
C LEU A 558 -28.67 2.11 -1.28
N VAL A 559 -28.91 0.81 -1.45
CA VAL A 559 -29.60 0.25 -2.62
C VAL A 559 -30.66 -0.78 -2.25
N SER A 560 -31.65 -0.95 -3.12
CA SER A 560 -32.76 -1.89 -2.88
C SER A 560 -32.40 -3.31 -3.34
N GLY A 561 -31.51 -3.41 -4.33
CA GLY A 561 -31.25 -4.62 -5.10
C GLY A 561 -32.17 -4.79 -6.30
N ASN A 562 -33.31 -4.10 -6.32
CA ASN A 562 -34.37 -4.25 -7.33
C ASN A 562 -34.32 -3.23 -8.47
N SER A 563 -33.52 -2.16 -8.36
CA SER A 563 -33.49 -1.11 -9.37
C SER A 563 -33.07 -1.62 -10.76
N TYR A 564 -33.82 -1.27 -11.80
CA TYR A 564 -33.70 -1.76 -13.19
C TYR A 564 -32.73 -0.94 -14.08
N SER A 565 -32.61 -1.36 -15.35
CA SER A 565 -31.58 -1.13 -16.39
C SER A 565 -30.95 0.25 -16.55
N ASP A 566 -31.66 1.33 -16.21
CA ASP A 566 -31.24 2.70 -16.48
C ASP A 566 -30.21 3.28 -15.50
N SER A 567 -29.97 2.58 -14.38
CA SER A 567 -29.04 3.05 -13.34
C SER A 567 -27.62 3.30 -13.86
N PHE A 568 -27.20 2.53 -14.87
CA PHE A 568 -25.84 2.56 -15.44
C PHE A 568 -25.82 2.88 -16.94
N THR A 569 -26.91 3.40 -17.51
CA THR A 569 -26.95 3.75 -18.95
C THR A 569 -26.16 5.00 -19.28
N GLN A 570 -26.24 6.04 -18.44
CA GLN A 570 -25.48 7.29 -18.64
C GLN A 570 -24.00 7.12 -18.27
N ILE A 571 -23.71 6.32 -17.25
CA ILE A 571 -22.36 6.02 -16.81
C ILE A 571 -22.28 4.52 -16.53
N SER A 572 -21.49 3.81 -17.33
CA SER A 572 -21.35 2.35 -17.22
C SER A 572 -20.63 1.94 -15.93
N SER A 573 -20.84 0.69 -15.52
CA SER A 573 -20.20 0.11 -14.35
C SER A 573 -18.67 0.03 -14.50
N GLU A 574 -18.17 -0.26 -15.71
CA GLU A 574 -16.74 -0.34 -16.03
C GLU A 574 -16.08 1.03 -15.88
N LYS A 575 -16.75 2.09 -16.36
CA LYS A 575 -16.26 3.47 -16.20
C LYS A 575 -16.18 3.87 -14.73
N ILE A 576 -17.19 3.52 -13.93
CA ILE A 576 -17.17 3.75 -12.48
C ILE A 576 -16.01 3.00 -11.81
N ILE A 577 -15.83 1.72 -12.14
CA ILE A 577 -14.75 0.89 -11.60
C ILE A 577 -13.39 1.51 -11.95
N ARG A 578 -13.18 1.90 -13.20
CA ARG A 578 -11.93 2.52 -13.66
C ARG A 578 -11.69 3.88 -13.00
N TYR A 579 -12.71 4.71 -12.87
CA TYR A 579 -12.59 6.01 -12.20
C TYR A 579 -12.26 5.85 -10.71
N SER A 580 -12.95 4.96 -10.02
CA SER A 580 -12.66 4.60 -8.63
C SER A 580 -11.24 4.05 -8.47
N LYS A 581 -10.82 3.10 -9.32
CA LYS A 581 -9.46 2.55 -9.32
C LYS A 581 -8.40 3.60 -9.59
N ALA A 582 -8.64 4.54 -10.52
CA ALA A 582 -7.72 5.63 -10.81
C ALA A 582 -7.38 6.45 -9.55
N HIS A 583 -8.32 6.57 -8.61
CA HIS A 583 -8.18 7.36 -7.37
C HIS A 583 -8.10 6.53 -6.07
N SER A 584 -8.09 5.19 -6.17
CA SER A 584 -8.11 4.26 -5.02
C SER A 584 -9.28 4.53 -4.04
N ILE A 585 -10.49 4.79 -4.57
CA ILE A 585 -11.70 5.08 -3.76
C ILE A 585 -12.61 3.85 -3.73
N PRO A 586 -12.66 3.06 -2.65
CA PRO A 586 -13.53 1.89 -2.56
C PRO A 586 -15.01 2.26 -2.56
N ILE A 587 -15.82 1.40 -3.18
CA ILE A 587 -17.28 1.56 -3.26
C ILE A 587 -17.96 0.44 -2.48
N TYR A 588 -18.71 0.82 -1.46
CA TYR A 588 -19.50 -0.08 -0.62
C TYR A 588 -20.96 -0.01 -1.00
N PHE A 589 -21.66 -1.15 -0.93
CA PHE A 589 -23.10 -1.22 -1.10
C PHE A 589 -23.73 -1.79 0.16
N LEU A 590 -24.70 -1.09 0.74
CA LEU A 590 -25.65 -1.64 1.70
C LEU A 590 -26.95 -1.92 0.95
N SER A 591 -27.26 -3.20 0.76
CA SER A 591 -28.38 -3.65 -0.05
C SER A 591 -29.46 -4.29 0.79
N LEU A 592 -30.73 -4.03 0.48
CA LEU A 592 -31.87 -4.72 1.11
C LEU A 592 -32.06 -6.16 0.59
N SER A 593 -31.56 -6.45 -0.61
CA SER A 593 -31.65 -7.76 -1.25
C SER A 593 -30.30 -8.18 -1.82
N ASP A 594 -29.99 -9.48 -1.75
CA ASP A 594 -28.85 -10.11 -2.41
C ASP A 594 -29.21 -10.74 -3.76
N SER A 595 -30.48 -10.60 -4.14
CA SER A 595 -31.06 -11.04 -5.40
C SER A 595 -31.77 -9.86 -6.07
N GLY A 596 -31.60 -9.75 -7.39
CA GLY A 596 -32.20 -8.68 -8.18
C GLY A 596 -31.32 -8.28 -9.36
N PRO A 597 -31.89 -7.54 -10.33
CA PRO A 597 -31.29 -7.33 -11.64
C PRO A 597 -29.96 -6.56 -11.60
N ALA A 598 -29.77 -5.66 -10.62
CA ALA A 598 -28.54 -4.86 -10.50
C ALA A 598 -27.51 -5.42 -9.50
N VAL A 599 -27.87 -6.46 -8.73
CA VAL A 599 -27.05 -6.93 -7.60
C VAL A 599 -25.69 -7.46 -8.07
N GLU A 600 -25.63 -8.21 -9.17
CA GLU A 600 -24.35 -8.70 -9.70
C GLU A 600 -23.45 -7.55 -10.16
N THR A 601 -24.04 -6.48 -10.70
CA THR A 601 -23.29 -5.25 -11.02
C THR A 601 -22.75 -4.58 -9.75
N TYR A 602 -23.55 -4.51 -8.68
CA TYR A 602 -23.10 -3.95 -7.41
C TYR A 602 -21.98 -4.77 -6.77
N LYS A 603 -22.10 -6.10 -6.75
CA LYS A 603 -21.05 -7.01 -6.28
C LYS A 603 -19.78 -6.84 -7.11
N MET A 604 -19.90 -6.76 -8.43
CA MET A 604 -18.78 -6.53 -9.33
C MET A 604 -18.08 -5.19 -9.04
N ILE A 605 -18.84 -4.09 -8.92
CA ILE A 605 -18.28 -2.76 -8.60
C ILE A 605 -17.59 -2.80 -7.22
N ALA A 606 -18.24 -3.33 -6.20
CA ALA A 606 -17.69 -3.40 -4.85
C ALA A 606 -16.37 -4.17 -4.82
N ASN A 607 -16.37 -5.40 -5.34
CA ASN A 607 -15.20 -6.28 -5.35
C ASN A 607 -14.06 -5.70 -6.18
N SER A 608 -14.37 -5.12 -7.35
CA SER A 608 -13.37 -4.54 -8.25
C SER A 608 -12.71 -3.28 -7.70
N THR A 609 -13.38 -2.56 -6.81
CA THR A 609 -12.90 -1.29 -6.23
C THR A 609 -12.28 -1.44 -4.83
N GLY A 610 -12.27 -2.67 -4.29
CA GLY A 610 -11.80 -2.96 -2.93
C GLY A 610 -12.83 -2.67 -1.84
N GLY A 611 -14.05 -2.28 -2.20
CA GLY A 611 -15.17 -2.15 -1.27
C GLY A 611 -15.85 -3.47 -0.96
N LYS A 612 -17.07 -3.42 -0.43
CA LYS A 612 -17.87 -4.61 -0.09
C LYS A 612 -19.35 -4.41 -0.41
N PHE A 613 -19.97 -5.48 -0.88
CA PHE A 613 -21.42 -5.63 -0.89
C PHE A 613 -21.86 -6.23 0.44
N ILE A 614 -22.80 -5.59 1.11
CA ILE A 614 -23.29 -5.97 2.44
C ILE A 614 -24.82 -6.01 2.40
N LEU A 615 -25.40 -7.16 2.70
CA LEU A 615 -26.85 -7.33 2.85
C LEU A 615 -27.30 -6.76 4.20
N ILE A 616 -28.40 -6.01 4.22
CA ILE A 616 -29.00 -5.45 5.43
C ILE A 616 -30.51 -5.72 5.51
N PRO A 617 -31.06 -6.04 6.70
CA PRO A 617 -30.32 -6.28 7.95
C PRO A 617 -29.48 -7.57 7.85
N GLY A 618 -28.21 -7.51 8.25
CA GLY A 618 -27.25 -8.60 8.10
C GLY A 618 -26.74 -9.16 9.43
N GLU A 619 -25.74 -10.04 9.37
CA GLU A 619 -25.13 -10.70 10.54
C GLU A 619 -24.22 -9.78 11.39
N GLY A 620 -24.18 -8.47 11.12
CA GLY A 620 -23.43 -7.50 11.91
C GLY A 620 -22.20 -6.91 11.22
N SER A 621 -21.90 -7.29 9.97
CA SER A 621 -20.77 -6.74 9.21
C SER A 621 -20.86 -5.21 9.02
N GLU A 622 -22.08 -4.69 8.92
CA GLU A 622 -22.44 -3.28 8.84
C GLU A 622 -22.09 -2.51 10.13
N LYS A 623 -21.97 -3.19 11.28
CA LYS A 623 -21.59 -2.55 12.54
C LYS A 623 -20.12 -2.13 12.59
N ASN A 624 -19.27 -2.68 11.72
CA ASN A 624 -17.83 -2.43 11.69
C ASN A 624 -17.38 -1.59 10.48
N LEU A 625 -18.32 -0.89 9.82
CA LEU A 625 -18.02 -0.07 8.63
C LEU A 625 -16.94 0.97 8.90
N TYR A 626 -16.99 1.66 10.04
CA TYR A 626 -16.01 2.72 10.36
C TYR A 626 -14.56 2.21 10.34
N ASN A 627 -14.28 1.07 10.99
CA ASN A 627 -12.94 0.49 10.97
C ASN A 627 -12.58 -0.07 9.59
N SER A 628 -13.55 -0.62 8.85
CA SER A 628 -13.35 -1.05 7.47
C SER A 628 -13.02 0.13 6.54
N PHE A 629 -13.55 1.32 6.80
CA PHE A 629 -13.22 2.53 6.04
C PHE A 629 -11.83 3.03 6.41
N LEU A 630 -11.49 3.05 7.71
CA LEU A 630 -10.15 3.44 8.17
C LEU A 630 -9.04 2.49 7.68
N SER A 631 -9.33 1.24 7.32
CA SER A 631 -8.35 0.35 6.72
C SER A 631 -7.99 0.74 5.28
N HIS A 632 -8.85 1.50 4.59
CA HIS A 632 -8.61 2.05 3.25
C HIS A 632 -7.79 3.34 3.32
N LYS A 633 -6.54 3.19 3.73
CA LYS A 633 -5.58 4.29 3.87
C LYS A 633 -5.45 5.06 2.56
N ASP A 634 -5.46 6.39 2.64
CA ASP A 634 -4.98 7.23 1.57
C ASP A 634 -3.46 7.03 1.44
N ARG A 635 -3.01 6.78 0.21
CA ARG A 635 -1.62 6.44 -0.15
C ARG A 635 -1.02 7.44 -1.13
N ARG A 636 -1.62 8.64 -1.22
CA ARG A 636 -1.02 9.75 -1.95
C ARG A 636 0.23 10.26 -1.25
N TYR A 637 1.15 10.76 -2.07
CA TYR A 637 2.29 11.53 -1.66
C TYR A 637 2.08 12.99 -2.06
N ILE A 638 2.53 13.90 -1.20
CA ILE A 638 2.72 15.30 -1.53
C ILE A 638 4.22 15.52 -1.63
N VAL A 639 4.69 15.69 -2.86
CA VAL A 639 6.08 16.04 -3.15
C VAL A 639 6.16 17.55 -3.29
N SER A 640 6.91 18.20 -2.40
CA SER A 640 7.09 19.65 -2.41
C SER A 640 8.51 20.01 -2.78
N PHE A 641 8.67 20.95 -3.70
CA PHE A 641 9.95 21.50 -4.14
C PHE A 641 9.82 23.02 -4.34
N LYS A 642 10.94 23.72 -4.30
CA LYS A 642 11.00 25.15 -4.60
C LYS A 642 11.44 25.33 -6.04
N SER A 643 10.62 25.98 -6.86
CA SER A 643 10.98 26.30 -8.25
C SER A 643 12.21 27.21 -8.27
N ARG A 644 13.13 26.92 -9.18
CA ARG A 644 14.35 27.72 -9.40
C ARG A 644 14.21 28.76 -10.52
N ILE A 645 13.09 28.75 -11.22
CA ILE A 645 12.81 29.69 -12.29
C ILE A 645 12.29 30.98 -11.65
N ASP A 646 12.78 32.13 -12.11
CA ASP A 646 12.39 33.44 -11.57
C ASP A 646 11.01 33.87 -12.11
N ALA A 647 10.22 34.54 -11.27
CA ALA A 647 8.78 34.77 -11.45
C ALA A 647 8.43 35.85 -12.49
N ASP A 648 9.43 36.53 -13.05
CA ASP A 648 9.24 37.78 -13.81
C ASP A 648 8.36 37.63 -15.07
N LYS A 649 8.13 36.41 -15.53
CA LYS A 649 7.22 36.09 -16.63
C LYS A 649 5.94 35.46 -16.10
N LYS A 650 4.84 36.21 -16.06
CA LYS A 650 3.49 35.67 -15.82
C LYS A 650 3.05 34.76 -16.97
N ASP A 651 2.20 33.78 -16.66
CA ASP A 651 1.62 32.85 -17.63
C ASP A 651 2.65 32.03 -18.44
N PHE A 652 3.79 31.73 -17.81
CA PHE A 652 4.88 30.94 -18.37
C PHE A 652 4.77 29.48 -17.90
N TYR A 653 4.66 28.55 -18.83
CA TYR A 653 4.60 27.11 -18.60
C TYR A 653 5.99 26.51 -18.34
N ILE A 654 6.11 25.90 -17.17
CA ILE A 654 7.29 25.18 -16.71
C ILE A 654 7.00 23.67 -16.80
N PRO A 655 7.67 22.92 -17.69
CA PRO A 655 7.54 21.47 -17.77
C PRO A 655 8.28 20.80 -16.61
N LEU A 656 7.69 19.72 -16.12
CA LEU A 656 8.19 18.91 -15.02
C LEU A 656 8.30 17.45 -15.41
N VAL A 657 9.33 16.78 -14.92
CA VAL A 657 9.38 15.32 -14.84
C VAL A 657 9.52 14.92 -13.39
N ILE A 658 8.64 14.03 -12.93
CA ILE A 658 8.71 13.47 -11.58
C ILE A 658 9.11 12.01 -11.71
N GLU A 659 10.14 11.62 -10.98
CA GLU A 659 10.66 10.26 -10.90
C GLU A 659 10.44 9.73 -9.48
N ALA A 660 9.92 8.50 -9.39
CA ALA A 660 9.85 7.73 -8.15
C ALA A 660 10.65 6.44 -8.34
N ASN A 661 11.49 6.11 -7.37
CA ASN A 661 12.24 4.88 -7.33
C ASN A 661 11.76 3.99 -6.19
N PHE A 662 11.58 2.71 -6.46
CA PHE A 662 11.23 1.72 -5.47
C PHE A 662 11.97 0.45 -5.81
N ARG A 663 12.92 0.05 -4.96
CA ARG A 663 13.84 -1.05 -5.25
C ARG A 663 14.57 -0.82 -6.58
N ASN A 664 14.66 -1.82 -7.46
CA ASN A 664 15.28 -1.69 -8.78
C ASN A 664 14.29 -1.22 -9.86
N THR A 665 13.09 -0.77 -9.50
CA THR A 665 12.14 -0.21 -10.45
C THR A 665 12.09 1.29 -10.31
N SER A 666 11.86 1.96 -11.43
CA SER A 666 11.60 3.38 -11.48
C SER A 666 10.28 3.61 -12.22
N GLY A 667 9.60 4.68 -11.85
CA GLY A 667 8.46 5.21 -12.56
C GLY A 667 8.69 6.70 -12.79
N LYS A 668 8.26 7.18 -13.94
CA LYS A 668 8.33 8.60 -14.28
C LYS A 668 6.97 9.08 -14.75
N THR A 669 6.72 10.38 -14.60
CA THR A 669 5.55 11.02 -15.18
C THR A 669 5.90 12.44 -15.60
N GLU A 670 5.25 12.87 -16.68
CA GLU A 670 5.37 14.22 -17.22
C GLU A 670 4.28 15.11 -16.64
N ALA A 671 4.65 16.33 -16.28
CA ALA A 671 3.78 17.30 -15.65
C ALA A 671 4.21 18.72 -16.03
N GLY A 672 3.60 19.72 -15.42
CA GLY A 672 4.06 21.11 -15.51
C GLY A 672 3.22 22.04 -14.67
N PHE A 673 3.49 23.33 -14.72
CA PHE A 673 2.63 24.37 -14.15
C PHE A 673 2.88 25.70 -14.84
N PHE A 674 1.93 26.62 -14.75
CA PHE A 674 2.12 28.01 -15.16
C PHE A 674 2.60 28.85 -13.98
N THR A 675 3.52 29.78 -14.22
CA THR A 675 3.85 30.87 -13.28
C THR A 675 2.66 31.81 -13.14
N LYS A 676 2.53 32.45 -11.98
CA LYS A 676 1.42 33.37 -11.64
C LYS A 676 1.74 34.82 -11.92
#